data_AF-A0A286G5E6-F1
#
_entry.id   AF-A0A286G5E6-F1
#
_cell.length_a   1.000
_cell.length_b   1.000
_cell.length_c   1.000
_cell.angle_alpha   90.00
_cell.angle_beta   90.00
_cell.angle_gamma   90.00
#
_symmetry.space_group_name_H-M   'P 1'
#
loop_
_entity.id
_entity.type
_entity.pdbx_description
1 polymer ?
#
loop_
_entity_poly.entity_id
_entity_poly.type
_entity_poly.pdbx_seq_one_letter_code
_entity_poly.pdbx_strand_id
1 'polypeptide(L)'
;MTPTLSRLLFSLLLTGILTNAQAQLPIRNTRWTGVVLAPDGVQVVLTFGTDTLSIVPKNETTPLETMLYQQKGDTLALQKVSGQSPCGTSVTGFYRLTYVNNGEGLKLLPISDDCLERQNAFESKAVFTRVRLNLVQPPRNWPYLDPIRDSVAGISLEQAYELLKGRPSVPVIVGVLDSGVDITHEDLRDVIWKNPKEIPDNGTDDDKNGYADDVNGWNFMGAKDGTTSEYDQPEITQTYVLLKAKYDKADPAKLNLTEKRQFETYQTAKKQFLKRYQATQLKRLAFADTARFWQVANQISKKLPDSKLTPASIRQVDTGADSVALSIKSILAEAYSSQYGSFDTYLTLVRKNWSRFQQIMGSEALIAFNPDYNPRAAIGDNPANPTERYYGSPRMIIGKSQQLAVHGSHVAGIIAARRGNGKGIDGVADNVWIMPVSVVPANGDERDKDVANGIRYAVENGAKVINMSFGKRLSPFKEQVDAAIRFAEERDVLIVHAAGNNGENYDSLPAYPSARYENGNVAKNVLVVGNSTWRLSNGLPSRSSNYGVQTVDLFAPGTEILSTLPNDQYASFSGTSMSAPMTAGVAALIRSYFPKLTAVQVKEILMKSSYKPDIQVRKPGRTEQIVPFKNLSRSGGLLNAYEAVKMLSEPGFK
;
A
#
# COMPACT_ATOMS: atom_id res chain seq x y z
N MET A 1 6.87 -12.25 -10.53
CA MET A 1 7.50 -12.20 -9.19
C MET A 1 8.84 -12.93 -9.20
N THR A 2 9.89 -12.38 -8.58
CA THR A 2 11.18 -13.06 -8.39
C THR A 2 11.13 -14.00 -7.18
N PRO A 3 11.92 -15.09 -7.16
CA PRO A 3 11.95 -16.11 -6.07
C PRO A 3 12.32 -15.57 -4.68
N THR A 4 12.66 -14.28 -4.56
CA THR A 4 12.97 -13.59 -3.31
C THR A 4 11.74 -13.26 -2.45
N LEU A 5 10.55 -13.05 -3.03
CA LEU A 5 9.33 -12.74 -2.26
C LEU A 5 8.77 -13.97 -1.53
N SER A 6 8.82 -15.15 -2.16
CA SER A 6 8.37 -16.41 -1.56
C SER A 6 9.18 -16.80 -0.33
N ARG A 7 10.46 -16.42 -0.25
CA ARG A 7 11.32 -16.62 0.93
C ARG A 7 10.87 -15.81 2.14
N LEU A 8 10.53 -14.53 1.95
CA LEU A 8 10.13 -13.64 3.04
C LEU A 8 8.79 -14.10 3.65
N LEU A 9 7.81 -14.43 2.79
CA LEU A 9 6.50 -14.92 3.22
C LEU A 9 6.59 -16.25 3.97
N PHE A 10 7.42 -17.20 3.52
CA PHE A 10 7.56 -18.50 4.20
C PHE A 10 8.30 -18.40 5.54
N SER A 11 9.31 -17.52 5.67
CA SER A 11 10.01 -17.31 6.95
C SER A 11 9.16 -16.55 7.97
N LEU A 12 8.39 -15.54 7.53
CA LEU A 12 7.49 -14.75 8.39
C LEU A 12 6.33 -15.59 8.93
N LEU A 13 5.77 -16.49 8.11
CA LEU A 13 4.60 -17.31 8.48
C LEU A 13 4.91 -18.45 9.46
N LEU A 14 6.15 -18.96 9.50
CA LEU A 14 6.55 -20.03 10.42
C LEU A 14 7.22 -19.54 11.70
N THR A 15 7.70 -18.29 11.75
CA THR A 15 8.37 -17.74 12.94
C THR A 15 7.51 -16.84 13.79
N GLY A 16 6.31 -16.45 13.37
CA GLY A 16 5.45 -15.58 14.17
C GLY A 16 6.12 -14.26 14.55
N ILE A 17 7.14 -13.82 13.82
CA ILE A 17 7.77 -12.52 14.04
C ILE A 17 7.04 -11.50 13.17
N LEU A 18 5.75 -11.34 13.43
CA LEU A 18 5.10 -10.05 13.24
C LEU A 18 5.52 -9.23 14.46
N THR A 19 6.36 -8.23 14.25
CA THR A 19 6.62 -7.26 15.31
C THR A 19 5.30 -6.56 15.60
N ASN A 20 4.64 -6.97 16.69
CA ASN A 20 3.47 -6.29 17.26
C ASN A 20 3.82 -4.80 17.41
N ALA A 21 3.31 -3.98 16.50
CA ALA A 21 3.47 -2.54 16.55
C ALA A 21 2.45 -1.87 17.49
N GLN A 22 1.87 -2.63 18.42
CA GLN A 22 1.16 -2.10 19.59
C GLN A 22 2.10 -1.76 20.76
N ALA A 23 3.41 -1.64 20.52
CA ALA A 23 4.28 -1.00 21.48
C ALA A 23 3.97 0.49 21.48
N GLN A 24 3.32 0.98 22.55
CA GLN A 24 3.34 2.39 22.92
C GLN A 24 4.74 2.94 22.65
N LEU A 25 4.84 4.00 21.84
CA LEU A 25 6.13 4.60 21.52
C LEU A 25 6.84 4.95 22.83
N PRO A 26 8.07 4.50 23.08
CA PRO A 26 8.77 4.91 24.30
C PRO A 26 9.15 6.40 24.17
N ILE A 27 8.73 7.24 25.12
CA ILE A 27 9.28 8.61 25.28
C ILE A 27 10.72 8.59 25.81
N ARG A 28 11.16 7.46 26.36
CA ARG A 28 12.51 7.30 26.91
C ARG A 28 13.56 7.59 25.83
N ASN A 29 14.57 8.40 26.18
CA ASN A 29 15.65 8.81 25.28
C ASN A 29 15.15 9.55 24.02
N THR A 30 14.20 10.47 24.18
CA THR A 30 13.65 11.27 23.08
C THR A 30 13.76 12.76 23.35
N ARG A 31 13.81 13.56 22.28
CA ARG A 31 13.77 15.02 22.34
C ARG A 31 12.55 15.54 21.60
N TRP A 32 11.94 16.60 22.11
CA TRP A 32 10.77 17.24 21.54
C TRP A 32 10.92 18.75 21.66
N THR A 33 10.44 19.51 20.70
CA THR A 33 10.43 20.97 20.74
C THR A 33 9.01 21.48 20.65
N GLY A 34 8.68 22.48 21.44
CA GLY A 34 7.34 23.07 21.48
C GLY A 34 7.41 24.43 22.14
N VAL A 35 6.26 25.10 22.22
CA VAL A 35 6.13 26.37 22.94
C VAL A 35 5.44 26.07 24.26
N VAL A 36 6.04 26.52 25.36
CA VAL A 36 5.48 26.45 26.71
C VAL A 36 5.08 27.86 27.12
N LEU A 37 3.91 28.00 27.75
CA LEU A 37 3.44 29.28 28.31
C LEU A 37 4.24 29.60 29.59
N ALA A 38 5.42 30.19 29.42
CA ALA A 38 5.95 31.18 30.37
C ALA A 38 5.34 32.56 30.00
N PRO A 39 5.43 33.62 30.82
CA PRO A 39 4.75 34.90 30.60
C PRO A 39 4.84 35.48 29.18
N ASP A 40 5.86 35.09 28.40
CA ASP A 40 6.14 35.59 27.05
C ASP A 40 6.14 34.51 25.93
N GLY A 41 5.71 33.27 26.21
CA GLY A 41 5.68 32.17 25.22
C GLY A 41 7.06 31.73 24.72
N VAL A 42 7.73 30.86 25.48
CA VAL A 42 9.12 30.45 25.20
C VAL A 42 9.17 29.15 24.40
N GLN A 43 9.95 29.12 23.32
CA GLN A 43 10.23 27.89 22.59
C GLN A 43 11.26 27.06 23.36
N VAL A 44 10.85 25.86 23.78
CA VAL A 44 11.67 24.94 24.57
C VAL A 44 11.92 23.63 23.83
N VAL A 45 12.87 22.88 24.34
CA VAL A 45 13.19 21.50 24.02
C VAL A 45 13.02 20.66 25.27
N LEU A 46 12.06 19.74 25.24
CA LEU A 46 11.90 18.66 26.21
C LEU A 46 12.86 17.53 25.86
N THR A 47 13.72 17.14 26.79
CA THR A 47 14.62 15.99 26.65
C THR A 47 14.25 14.94 27.69
N PHE A 48 13.65 13.85 27.25
CA PHE A 48 13.40 12.67 28.08
C PHE A 48 14.63 11.77 28.05
N GLY A 49 15.29 11.61 29.20
CA GLY A 49 16.35 10.64 29.43
C GLY A 49 15.81 9.26 29.78
N THR A 50 16.53 8.56 30.65
CA THR A 50 16.16 7.24 31.17
C THR A 50 14.99 7.32 32.16
N ASP A 51 14.99 8.32 33.01
CA ASP A 51 14.06 8.55 34.13
C ASP A 51 13.87 10.04 34.44
N THR A 52 14.51 10.92 33.65
CA THR A 52 14.47 12.36 33.81
C THR A 52 13.88 13.07 32.59
N LEU A 53 13.22 14.20 32.82
CA LEU A 53 12.74 15.13 31.82
C LEU A 53 13.42 16.48 32.07
N SER A 54 14.18 16.97 31.10
CA SER A 54 14.76 18.33 31.12
C SER A 54 14.04 19.24 30.15
N ILE A 55 13.68 20.44 30.60
CA ILE A 55 13.11 21.51 29.77
C ILE A 55 14.21 22.54 29.53
N VAL A 56 14.63 22.71 28.28
CA VAL A 56 15.73 23.60 27.90
C VAL A 56 15.22 24.65 26.91
N PRO A 57 15.52 25.95 27.03
CA PRO A 57 15.20 26.92 25.99
C PRO A 57 15.91 26.53 24.69
N LYS A 58 15.27 26.68 23.52
CA LYS A 58 15.76 26.12 22.25
C LYS A 58 17.18 26.55 21.85
N ASN A 59 17.62 27.73 22.30
CA ASN A 59 18.93 28.30 21.98
C ASN A 59 19.91 28.29 23.17
N GLU A 60 19.56 27.59 24.25
CA GLU A 60 20.38 27.52 25.46
C GLU A 60 20.76 26.06 25.76
N THR A 61 21.77 25.89 26.61
CA THR A 61 22.25 24.57 27.04
C THR A 61 21.84 24.24 28.47
N THR A 62 21.47 25.25 29.26
CA THR A 62 21.07 25.11 30.66
C THR A 62 19.58 24.82 30.76
N PRO A 63 19.15 23.74 31.44
CA PRO A 63 17.73 23.48 31.66
C PRO A 63 17.07 24.55 32.53
N LEU A 64 15.88 25.02 32.13
CA LEU A 64 14.98 25.79 32.99
C LEU A 64 14.46 24.94 34.15
N GLU A 65 14.20 23.66 33.85
CA GLU A 65 13.63 22.71 34.78
C GLU A 65 14.10 21.29 34.48
N THR A 66 14.35 20.51 35.52
CA THR A 66 14.61 19.07 35.46
C THR A 66 13.66 18.36 36.42
N MET A 67 13.02 17.31 35.91
CA MET A 67 12.03 16.50 36.62
C MET A 67 12.41 15.03 36.56
N LEU A 68 12.01 14.26 37.58
CA LEU A 68 11.86 12.81 37.46
C LEU A 68 10.56 12.53 36.73
N TYR A 69 10.57 11.50 35.88
CA TYR A 69 9.34 10.99 35.29
C TYR A 69 9.21 9.47 35.43
N GLN A 70 7.97 9.02 35.59
CA GLN A 70 7.60 7.62 35.47
C GLN A 70 6.41 7.48 34.52
N GLN A 71 6.53 6.60 33.54
CA GLN A 71 5.46 6.31 32.59
C GLN A 71 4.81 4.97 32.93
N LYS A 72 3.48 4.97 33.08
CA LYS A 72 2.66 3.75 33.16
C LYS A 72 1.51 3.88 32.17
N GLY A 73 1.59 3.15 31.06
CA GLY A 73 0.64 3.29 29.96
C GLY A 73 0.73 4.67 29.32
N ASP A 74 -0.43 5.33 29.20
CA ASP A 74 -0.56 6.73 28.74
C ASP A 74 -0.41 7.75 29.88
N THR A 75 -0.11 7.32 31.11
CA THR A 75 0.01 8.23 32.26
C THR A 75 1.48 8.49 32.59
N LEU A 76 1.81 9.76 32.77
CA LEU A 76 3.13 10.27 33.12
C LEU A 76 3.07 10.95 34.49
N ALA A 77 3.80 10.41 35.46
CA ALA A 77 4.06 11.10 36.73
C ALA A 77 5.29 12.00 36.56
N LEU A 78 5.18 13.27 36.92
CA LEU A 78 6.24 14.28 36.84
C LEU A 78 6.49 14.89 38.22
N GLN A 79 7.73 14.85 38.67
CA GLN A 79 8.15 15.43 39.95
C GLN A 79 9.38 16.30 39.76
N LYS A 80 9.34 17.53 40.28
CA LYS A 80 10.46 18.47 40.16
C LYS A 80 11.69 17.97 40.93
N VAL A 81 12.84 18.01 40.28
CA VAL A 81 14.16 17.81 40.92
C VAL A 81 14.84 19.15 41.14
N SER A 82 14.95 19.96 40.09
CA SER A 82 15.62 21.26 40.11
C SER A 82 15.04 22.17 39.03
N GLY A 83 15.17 23.48 39.19
CA GLY A 83 14.66 24.45 38.21
C GLY A 83 14.01 25.68 38.83
N GLN A 84 13.57 26.57 37.95
CA GLN A 84 13.12 27.92 38.31
C GLN A 84 11.64 28.00 38.74
N SER A 85 10.81 27.00 38.40
CA SER A 85 9.38 27.00 38.74
C SER A 85 9.15 26.97 40.27
N PRO A 86 8.10 27.61 40.82
CA PRO A 86 7.78 27.56 42.24
C PRO A 86 7.24 26.19 42.70
N CYS A 87 7.04 25.21 41.81
CA CYS A 87 6.60 23.88 42.20
C CYS A 87 7.51 23.24 43.27
N GLY A 88 6.92 22.69 44.33
CA GLY A 88 7.64 21.96 45.36
C GLY A 88 8.27 20.67 44.83
N THR A 89 9.44 20.29 45.37
CA THR A 89 10.17 19.07 44.97
C THR A 89 9.51 17.77 45.47
N SER A 90 8.58 17.85 46.42
CA SER A 90 7.76 16.72 46.87
C SER A 90 6.43 16.56 46.12
N VAL A 91 6.08 17.52 45.24
CA VAL A 91 4.78 17.54 44.54
C VAL A 91 4.90 16.77 43.23
N THR A 92 4.11 15.71 43.09
CA THR A 92 4.01 14.90 41.87
C THR A 92 2.74 15.25 41.10
N GLY A 93 2.90 15.64 39.84
CA GLY A 93 1.80 15.84 38.91
C GLY A 93 1.61 14.64 37.99
N PHE A 94 0.37 14.34 37.65
CA PHE A 94 0.00 13.26 36.74
C PHE A 94 -0.58 13.85 35.45
N TYR A 95 -0.04 13.39 34.32
CA TYR A 95 -0.38 13.87 32.99
C TYR A 95 -0.73 12.71 32.07
N ARG A 96 -1.75 12.88 31.22
CA ARG A 96 -2.04 11.98 30.12
C ARG A 96 -1.16 12.35 28.93
N LEU A 97 -0.31 11.40 28.55
CA LEU A 97 0.51 11.40 27.37
C LEU A 97 -0.33 11.03 26.15
N THR A 98 -0.53 11.98 25.24
CA THR A 98 -1.22 11.72 23.97
C THR A 98 -0.25 11.93 22.82
N TYR A 99 -0.06 10.90 21.99
CA TYR A 99 0.65 11.04 20.73
C TYR A 99 -0.27 11.64 19.67
N VAL A 100 0.29 12.56 18.89
CA VAL A 100 -0.36 13.11 17.69
C VAL A 100 0.61 13.00 16.51
N ASN A 101 0.14 13.24 15.29
CA ASN A 101 0.98 13.22 14.08
C ASN A 101 1.79 11.92 13.95
N ASN A 102 1.11 10.76 14.03
CA ASN A 102 1.71 9.42 13.96
C ASN A 102 2.83 9.15 14.97
N GLY A 103 2.76 9.77 16.16
CA GLY A 103 3.76 9.61 17.21
C GLY A 103 4.98 10.50 17.09
N GLU A 104 4.93 11.51 16.21
CA GLU A 104 5.96 12.53 16.05
C GLU A 104 5.54 13.87 16.66
N GLY A 105 4.30 13.96 17.17
CA GLY A 105 3.85 14.98 18.11
C GLY A 105 3.46 14.39 19.48
N LEU A 106 3.58 15.22 20.51
CA LEU A 106 3.34 14.88 21.91
C LEU A 106 2.48 15.96 22.57
N LYS A 107 1.41 15.56 23.25
CA LYS A 107 0.65 16.41 24.17
C LYS A 107 0.73 15.81 25.58
N LEU A 108 0.90 16.66 26.57
CA LEU A 108 0.82 16.31 27.99
C LEU A 108 -0.41 17.00 28.55
N LEU A 109 -1.47 16.26 28.85
CA LEU A 109 -2.71 16.82 29.36
C LEU A 109 -2.79 16.59 30.86
N PRO A 110 -2.95 17.62 31.71
CA PRO A 110 -3.02 17.41 33.16
C PRO A 110 -4.19 16.51 33.53
N ILE A 111 -3.92 15.49 34.35
CA ILE A 111 -4.93 14.64 35.00
C ILE A 111 -5.17 15.16 36.43
N SER A 112 -4.08 15.34 37.18
CA SER A 112 -4.10 15.83 38.57
C SER A 112 -2.71 16.36 38.91
N ASP A 113 -2.58 17.63 39.28
CA ASP A 113 -1.30 18.23 39.64
C ASP A 113 -1.49 19.44 40.54
N ASP A 114 -1.01 19.43 41.78
CA ASP A 114 -1.22 20.58 42.69
C ASP A 114 -0.37 21.81 42.36
N CYS A 115 0.54 21.74 41.37
CA CYS A 115 1.31 22.89 40.91
C CYS A 115 0.65 23.58 39.71
N LEU A 116 0.05 24.75 39.94
CA LEU A 116 -0.65 25.52 38.91
C LEU A 116 0.27 25.98 37.78
N GLU A 117 1.51 26.37 38.06
CA GLU A 117 2.48 26.77 37.05
C GLU A 117 2.83 25.63 36.09
N ARG A 118 2.93 24.40 36.61
CA ARG A 118 3.19 23.21 35.77
C ARG A 118 1.95 22.82 34.95
N GLN A 119 0.75 22.93 35.53
CA GLN A 119 -0.49 22.77 34.78
C GLN A 119 -0.56 23.76 33.59
N ASN A 120 -0.26 25.03 33.84
CA ASN A 120 -0.29 26.09 32.83
C ASN A 120 0.79 25.88 31.75
N ALA A 121 1.97 25.41 32.14
CA ALA A 121 3.05 25.09 31.21
C ALA A 121 2.65 23.98 30.20
N PHE A 122 1.90 22.98 30.66
CA PHE A 122 1.42 21.86 29.86
C PHE A 122 -0.07 21.95 29.51
N GLU A 123 -0.65 23.14 29.50
CA GLU A 123 -2.07 23.31 29.20
C GLU A 123 -2.42 22.77 27.79
N SER A 124 -3.68 22.40 27.58
CA SER A 124 -4.23 21.62 26.44
C SER A 124 -3.85 22.05 25.01
N LYS A 125 -3.29 23.24 24.82
CA LYS A 125 -2.84 23.77 23.52
C LYS A 125 -1.38 23.47 23.18
N ALA A 126 -0.54 23.08 24.15
CA ALA A 126 0.87 22.80 23.91
C ALA A 126 1.04 21.49 23.12
N VAL A 127 1.62 21.58 21.92
CA VAL A 127 2.02 20.43 21.10
C VAL A 127 3.53 20.46 20.92
N PHE A 128 4.21 19.40 21.38
CA PHE A 128 5.64 19.24 21.18
C PHE A 128 5.90 18.33 19.99
N THR A 129 6.80 18.75 19.09
CA THR A 129 7.20 18.00 17.89
C THR A 129 8.54 17.32 18.13
N ARG A 130 8.70 16.07 17.72
CA ARG A 130 9.92 15.30 17.96
C ARG A 130 11.12 15.94 17.25
N VAL A 131 12.21 16.13 17.98
CA VAL A 131 13.49 16.61 17.44
C VAL A 131 14.36 15.40 17.10
N ARG A 132 14.80 15.32 15.84
CA ARG A 132 15.71 14.27 15.38
C ARG A 132 16.92 14.89 14.67
N LEU A 133 18.10 14.72 15.26
CA LEU A 133 19.38 15.09 14.65
C LEU A 133 19.86 13.90 13.79
N ASN A 134 20.32 14.15 12.57
CA ASN A 134 20.92 13.15 11.66
C ASN A 134 20.05 11.90 11.45
N LEU A 135 18.92 12.06 10.76
CA LEU A 135 18.00 10.94 10.46
C LEU A 135 18.74 9.80 9.73
N VAL A 136 18.79 8.63 10.37
CA VAL A 136 19.28 7.38 9.74
C VAL A 136 18.10 6.60 9.13
N GLN A 137 16.90 6.78 9.68
CA GLN A 137 15.63 6.19 9.25
C GLN A 137 14.57 7.29 9.09
N PRO A 138 13.55 7.11 8.23
CA PRO A 138 12.49 8.10 8.10
C PRO A 138 11.67 8.24 9.40
N PRO A 139 11.28 9.47 9.80
CA PRO A 139 10.23 9.68 10.78
C PRO A 139 8.93 8.95 10.39
N ARG A 140 8.10 8.52 11.34
CA ARG A 140 6.85 7.80 10.99
C ARG A 140 5.87 8.66 10.19
N ASN A 141 5.87 9.97 10.43
CA ASN A 141 5.04 10.95 9.73
C ASN A 141 5.77 11.65 8.58
N TRP A 142 6.96 11.18 8.16
CA TRP A 142 7.76 11.83 7.13
C TRP A 142 6.99 12.22 5.87
N PRO A 143 5.97 11.45 5.38
CA PRO A 143 5.28 11.82 4.16
C PRO A 143 4.55 13.16 4.30
N TYR A 144 4.19 13.58 5.51
CA TYR A 144 3.42 14.79 5.79
C TYR A 144 4.29 16.02 6.03
N LEU A 145 5.61 15.81 6.18
CA LEU A 145 6.59 16.87 6.41
C LEU A 145 6.80 17.73 5.15
N ASP A 146 7.44 18.86 5.36
CA ASP A 146 7.68 19.86 4.33
C ASP A 146 9.11 19.76 3.77
N PRO A 147 9.28 19.79 2.43
CA PRO A 147 10.58 19.66 1.82
C PRO A 147 11.53 20.83 2.06
N ILE A 148 11.03 22.03 2.35
CA ILE A 148 11.87 23.22 2.58
C ILE A 148 12.19 23.33 4.07
N ARG A 149 11.17 23.31 4.93
CA ARG A 149 11.27 23.49 6.38
C ARG A 149 11.94 22.30 7.06
N ASP A 150 11.55 21.09 6.67
CA ASP A 150 11.97 19.87 7.37
C ASP A 150 13.09 19.14 6.63
N SER A 151 13.48 19.60 5.43
CA SER A 151 14.47 18.95 4.55
C SER A 151 14.14 17.48 4.24
N VAL A 152 12.85 17.14 4.21
CA VAL A 152 12.31 15.81 3.96
C VAL A 152 11.34 15.87 2.79
N ALA A 153 11.44 14.93 1.85
CA ALA A 153 10.66 14.90 0.61
C ALA A 153 9.16 14.55 0.77
N GLY A 154 8.49 15.13 1.77
CA GLY A 154 7.06 14.96 2.03
C GLY A 154 6.16 15.91 1.23
N ILE A 155 4.86 15.89 1.53
CA ILE A 155 3.80 16.59 0.79
C ILE A 155 3.31 17.87 1.47
N SER A 156 3.94 18.31 2.57
CA SER A 156 3.55 19.50 3.34
C SER A 156 2.09 19.48 3.84
N LEU A 157 1.58 18.31 4.26
CA LEU A 157 0.15 18.10 4.52
C LEU A 157 -0.39 18.99 5.65
N GLU A 158 0.33 19.11 6.75
CA GLU A 158 -0.14 19.88 7.92
C GLU A 158 -0.25 21.38 7.60
N GLN A 159 0.64 21.93 6.77
CA GLN A 159 0.52 23.32 6.30
C GLN A 159 -0.69 23.52 5.39
N ALA A 160 -1.06 22.51 4.59
CA ALA A 160 -2.28 22.56 3.79
C ALA A 160 -3.53 22.65 4.68
N TYR A 161 -3.60 21.86 5.77
CA TYR A 161 -4.71 21.93 6.72
C TYR A 161 -4.79 23.26 7.47
N GLU A 162 -3.65 23.89 7.82
CA GLU A 162 -3.67 25.22 8.42
C GLU A 162 -4.28 26.28 7.48
N LEU A 163 -4.03 26.20 6.16
CA LEU A 163 -4.67 27.07 5.17
C LEU A 163 -6.18 26.79 5.00
N LEU A 164 -6.60 25.55 5.25
CA LEU A 164 -8.01 25.13 5.13
C LEU A 164 -8.82 25.38 6.41
N LYS A 165 -8.18 25.83 7.49
CA LYS A 165 -8.83 26.03 8.78
C LYS A 165 -10.01 26.99 8.67
N GLY A 166 -11.17 26.55 9.15
CA GLY A 166 -12.42 27.32 9.10
C GLY A 166 -13.13 27.32 7.73
N ARG A 167 -12.55 26.68 6.71
CA ARG A 167 -13.22 26.48 5.43
C ARG A 167 -14.18 25.29 5.52
N PRO A 168 -15.42 25.38 5.01
CA PRO A 168 -16.32 24.23 4.95
C PRO A 168 -15.83 23.21 3.92
N SER A 169 -16.08 21.93 4.20
CA SER A 169 -15.75 20.81 3.32
C SER A 169 -16.95 19.89 3.11
N VAL A 170 -16.97 19.11 2.02
CA VAL A 170 -18.01 18.12 1.72
C VAL A 170 -17.42 16.71 1.63
N PRO A 171 -18.15 15.66 2.03
CA PRO A 171 -17.62 14.30 1.93
C PRO A 171 -17.32 13.89 0.49
N VAL A 172 -16.16 13.29 0.26
CA VAL A 172 -15.72 12.77 -1.04
C VAL A 172 -15.63 11.25 -0.99
N ILE A 173 -16.23 10.54 -1.94
CA ILE A 173 -16.09 9.09 -2.04
C ILE A 173 -14.87 8.74 -2.91
N VAL A 174 -13.98 7.90 -2.36
CA VAL A 174 -12.80 7.37 -3.04
C VAL A 174 -12.97 5.86 -3.25
N GLY A 175 -13.07 5.45 -4.51
CA GLY A 175 -13.06 4.03 -4.89
C GLY A 175 -11.65 3.44 -4.76
N VAL A 176 -11.46 2.48 -3.87
CA VAL A 176 -10.21 1.72 -3.73
C VAL A 176 -10.36 0.41 -4.47
N LEU A 177 -9.90 0.40 -5.73
CA LEU A 177 -9.86 -0.81 -6.55
C LEU A 177 -8.58 -1.57 -6.23
N ASP A 178 -8.68 -2.68 -5.51
CA ASP A 178 -7.53 -3.42 -4.98
C ASP A 178 -7.89 -4.89 -4.71
N SER A 179 -7.11 -5.62 -3.91
CA SER A 179 -7.40 -7.02 -3.54
C SER A 179 -8.47 -7.16 -2.46
N GLY A 180 -8.62 -6.13 -1.64
CA GLY A 180 -9.69 -5.99 -0.65
C GLY A 180 -9.26 -5.17 0.55
N VAL A 181 -10.26 -4.71 1.31
CA VAL A 181 -10.08 -3.84 2.48
C VAL A 181 -10.69 -4.52 3.69
N ASP A 182 -9.98 -4.51 4.83
CA ASP A 182 -10.56 -4.86 6.12
C ASP A 182 -11.46 -3.71 6.59
N ILE A 183 -12.74 -3.80 6.22
CA ILE A 183 -13.75 -2.80 6.55
C ILE A 183 -14.06 -2.72 8.06
N THR A 184 -13.55 -3.66 8.85
CA THR A 184 -13.77 -3.71 10.30
C THR A 184 -12.62 -3.12 11.12
N HIS A 185 -11.50 -2.80 10.47
CA HIS A 185 -10.31 -2.24 11.10
C HIS A 185 -10.64 -1.00 11.93
N GLU A 186 -10.07 -0.89 13.14
CA GLU A 186 -10.39 0.15 14.12
C GLU A 186 -10.21 1.59 13.61
N ASP A 187 -9.30 1.75 12.64
CA ASP A 187 -8.92 3.03 12.04
C ASP A 187 -9.63 3.31 10.70
N LEU A 188 -10.36 2.32 10.15
CA LEU A 188 -11.05 2.42 8.86
C LEU A 188 -12.57 2.33 8.96
N ARG A 189 -13.12 1.58 9.92
CA ARG A 189 -14.56 1.26 10.01
C ARG A 189 -15.49 2.48 9.99
N ASP A 190 -15.01 3.62 10.48
CA ASP A 190 -15.77 4.87 10.56
C ASP A 190 -15.66 5.74 9.29
N VAL A 191 -14.83 5.33 8.32
CA VAL A 191 -14.64 5.98 7.01
C VAL A 191 -14.99 5.05 5.84
N ILE A 192 -15.50 3.84 6.09
CA ILE A 192 -16.02 2.98 5.03
C ILE A 192 -17.34 3.54 4.51
N TRP A 193 -17.43 3.69 3.20
CA TRP A 193 -18.63 4.10 2.49
C TRP A 193 -19.78 3.13 2.76
N LYS A 194 -20.96 3.68 2.95
CA LYS A 194 -22.21 2.94 3.06
C LYS A 194 -23.12 3.36 1.93
N ASN A 195 -23.59 2.43 1.11
CA ASN A 195 -24.60 2.71 0.09
C ASN A 195 -25.90 3.12 0.80
N PRO A 196 -26.34 4.40 0.74
CA PRO A 196 -27.55 4.82 1.42
C PRO A 196 -28.83 4.31 0.74
N LYS A 197 -28.70 3.67 -0.43
CA LYS A 197 -29.83 3.18 -1.22
C LYS A 197 -30.11 1.68 -1.03
N GLU A 198 -29.25 0.97 -0.31
CA GLU A 198 -29.40 -0.47 -0.03
C GLU A 198 -29.92 -0.71 1.38
N ILE A 199 -30.78 -1.72 1.53
CA ILE A 199 -31.15 -2.30 2.82
C ILE A 199 -30.27 -3.52 3.06
N PRO A 200 -29.42 -3.53 4.10
CA PRO A 200 -28.47 -4.62 4.30
C PRO A 200 -29.11 -6.00 4.45
N ASP A 201 -28.51 -6.99 3.78
CA ASP A 201 -28.78 -8.43 3.90
C ASP A 201 -30.23 -8.84 3.56
N ASN A 202 -30.90 -8.11 2.67
CA ASN A 202 -32.27 -8.44 2.23
C ASN A 202 -32.29 -9.28 0.93
N GLY A 203 -31.14 -9.50 0.28
CA GLY A 203 -31.03 -10.28 -0.95
C GLY A 203 -31.57 -9.58 -2.20
N THR A 204 -31.86 -8.27 -2.11
CA THR A 204 -32.50 -7.46 -3.16
C THR A 204 -31.54 -6.36 -3.60
N ASP A 205 -31.60 -6.03 -4.89
CA ASP A 205 -30.94 -4.85 -5.47
C ASP A 205 -31.91 -3.67 -5.36
N ASP A 206 -31.87 -2.97 -4.22
CA ASP A 206 -32.83 -1.93 -3.86
C ASP A 206 -32.67 -0.68 -4.74
N ASP A 207 -31.44 -0.37 -5.13
CA ASP A 207 -31.10 0.78 -5.95
C ASP A 207 -31.12 0.50 -7.47
N LYS A 208 -31.28 -0.78 -7.84
CA LYS A 208 -31.39 -1.30 -9.22
C LYS A 208 -30.14 -1.04 -10.06
N ASN A 209 -28.96 -1.01 -9.43
CA ASN A 209 -27.68 -0.84 -10.09
C ASN A 209 -27.11 -2.15 -10.66
N GLY A 210 -27.73 -3.30 -10.34
CA GLY A 210 -27.34 -4.65 -10.74
C GLY A 210 -26.50 -5.41 -9.69
N TYR A 211 -26.30 -4.85 -8.50
CA TYR A 211 -25.44 -5.36 -7.44
C TYR A 211 -26.20 -5.43 -6.11
N ALA A 212 -26.97 -6.50 -5.91
CA ALA A 212 -27.76 -6.70 -4.69
C ALA A 212 -26.89 -6.70 -3.41
N ASP A 213 -27.38 -6.00 -2.38
CA ASP A 213 -26.76 -5.84 -1.06
C ASP A 213 -25.34 -5.21 -1.08
N ASP A 214 -25.01 -4.35 -2.05
CA ASP A 214 -23.68 -3.72 -2.18
C ASP A 214 -23.37 -2.60 -1.14
N VAL A 215 -23.78 -2.85 0.11
CA VAL A 215 -23.78 -1.91 1.25
C VAL A 215 -22.44 -1.21 1.47
N ASN A 216 -21.31 -1.90 1.31
CA ASN A 216 -19.97 -1.36 1.61
C ASN A 216 -19.01 -1.41 0.43
N GLY A 217 -19.51 -1.55 -0.79
CA GLY A 217 -18.69 -1.80 -1.97
C GLY A 217 -18.93 -3.20 -2.55
N TRP A 218 -18.06 -3.63 -3.46
CA TRP A 218 -18.28 -4.84 -4.23
C TRP A 218 -17.04 -5.70 -4.42
N ASN A 219 -17.23 -7.02 -4.41
CA ASN A 219 -16.17 -8.00 -4.60
C ASN A 219 -16.35 -8.78 -5.91
N PHE A 220 -15.65 -8.36 -6.98
CA PHE A 220 -15.67 -9.06 -8.27
C PHE A 220 -14.92 -10.41 -8.26
N MET A 221 -14.17 -10.69 -7.20
CA MET A 221 -13.53 -11.97 -6.96
C MET A 221 -14.34 -12.88 -6.02
N GLY A 222 -15.51 -12.40 -5.57
CA GLY A 222 -16.42 -13.12 -4.69
C GLY A 222 -17.35 -14.04 -5.47
N ALA A 223 -17.59 -15.21 -4.92
CA ALA A 223 -18.66 -16.10 -5.33
C ALA A 223 -19.99 -15.74 -4.65
N LYS A 224 -21.09 -16.25 -5.20
CA LYS A 224 -22.44 -16.03 -4.64
C LYS A 224 -22.61 -16.57 -3.21
N ASP A 225 -21.84 -17.59 -2.83
CA ASP A 225 -21.84 -18.13 -1.47
C ASP A 225 -21.03 -17.27 -0.47
N GLY A 226 -20.38 -16.22 -0.96
CA GLY A 226 -19.54 -15.31 -0.17
C GLY A 226 -18.09 -15.74 -0.04
N THR A 227 -17.68 -16.87 -0.62
CA THR A 227 -16.27 -17.22 -0.73
C THR A 227 -15.56 -16.28 -1.70
N THR A 228 -14.26 -16.06 -1.54
CA THR A 228 -13.47 -15.18 -2.41
C THR A 228 -12.32 -15.97 -3.00
N SER A 229 -12.16 -15.91 -4.32
CA SER A 229 -11.02 -16.53 -5.00
C SER A 229 -9.75 -15.76 -4.67
N GLU A 230 -8.91 -16.32 -3.81
CA GLU A 230 -7.73 -15.63 -3.30
C GLU A 230 -6.59 -15.50 -4.32
N TYR A 231 -6.48 -16.47 -5.24
CA TYR A 231 -5.41 -16.54 -6.22
C TYR A 231 -5.97 -16.63 -7.63
N ASP A 232 -5.22 -16.09 -8.58
CA ASP A 232 -5.46 -16.29 -10.00
C ASP A 232 -4.17 -16.64 -10.75
N GLN A 233 -4.29 -17.02 -12.02
CA GLN A 233 -3.16 -17.15 -12.92
C GLN A 233 -2.61 -15.75 -13.25
N PRO A 234 -1.31 -15.58 -13.54
CA PRO A 234 -0.76 -14.32 -14.03
C PRO A 234 -1.32 -13.95 -15.41
N GLU A 235 -1.22 -12.68 -15.78
CA GLU A 235 -1.75 -12.13 -17.03
C GLU A 235 -1.30 -12.90 -18.28
N ILE A 236 -0.07 -13.43 -18.30
CA ILE A 236 0.45 -14.23 -19.41
C ILE A 236 -0.29 -15.56 -19.58
N THR A 237 -0.69 -16.21 -18.49
CA THR A 237 -1.42 -17.49 -18.52
C THR A 237 -2.89 -17.24 -18.79
N GLN A 238 -3.49 -16.24 -18.13
CA GLN A 238 -4.87 -15.82 -18.39
C GLN A 238 -5.06 -15.53 -19.89
N THR A 239 -4.18 -14.71 -20.47
CA THR A 239 -4.23 -14.35 -21.90
C THR A 239 -4.09 -15.57 -22.80
N TYR A 240 -3.14 -16.46 -22.49
CA TYR A 240 -2.98 -17.69 -23.27
C TYR A 240 -4.23 -18.56 -23.23
N VAL A 241 -4.75 -18.87 -22.03
CA VAL A 241 -5.91 -19.75 -21.86
C VAL A 241 -7.16 -19.18 -22.54
N LEU A 242 -7.44 -17.89 -22.38
CA LEU A 242 -8.63 -17.24 -22.94
C LEU A 242 -8.61 -17.18 -24.47
N LEU A 243 -7.44 -16.94 -25.06
CA LEU A 243 -7.34 -16.62 -26.48
C LEU A 243 -6.84 -17.78 -27.34
N LYS A 244 -6.33 -18.86 -26.74
CA LYS A 244 -5.78 -20.03 -27.45
C LYS A 244 -6.76 -20.60 -28.48
N ALA A 245 -8.01 -20.87 -28.07
CA ALA A 245 -9.00 -21.48 -28.95
C ALA A 245 -9.29 -20.62 -30.20
N LYS A 246 -9.24 -19.29 -30.05
CA LYS A 246 -9.47 -18.34 -31.14
C LYS A 246 -8.26 -18.18 -32.05
N TYR A 247 -7.05 -18.08 -31.49
CA TYR A 247 -5.87 -17.61 -32.22
C TYR A 247 -4.81 -18.66 -32.55
N ASP A 248 -4.87 -19.89 -32.02
CA ASP A 248 -3.90 -20.95 -32.36
C ASP A 248 -3.89 -21.28 -33.87
N LYS A 249 -5.05 -21.19 -34.51
CA LYS A 249 -5.27 -21.53 -35.92
C LYS A 249 -5.73 -20.34 -36.77
N ALA A 250 -5.65 -19.12 -36.23
CA ALA A 250 -6.10 -17.93 -36.93
C ALA A 250 -5.14 -17.55 -38.07
N ASP A 251 -5.71 -17.06 -39.17
CA ASP A 251 -4.97 -16.43 -40.25
C ASP A 251 -4.87 -14.91 -39.98
N PRO A 252 -3.68 -14.36 -39.67
CA PRO A 252 -3.52 -12.95 -39.34
C PRO A 252 -3.98 -11.98 -40.44
N ALA A 253 -4.01 -12.43 -41.70
CA ALA A 253 -4.45 -11.61 -42.83
C ALA A 253 -5.97 -11.33 -42.79
N LYS A 254 -6.76 -12.20 -42.13
CA LYS A 254 -8.22 -12.12 -42.04
C LYS A 254 -8.72 -11.39 -40.79
N LEU A 255 -7.83 -11.06 -39.87
CA LEU A 255 -8.18 -10.41 -38.61
C LEU A 255 -8.47 -8.92 -38.80
N ASN A 256 -9.51 -8.42 -38.14
CA ASN A 256 -9.75 -6.98 -38.05
C ASN A 256 -8.71 -6.30 -37.13
N LEU A 257 -8.74 -4.96 -37.02
CA LEU A 257 -7.73 -4.22 -36.24
C LEU A 257 -7.68 -4.63 -34.76
N THR A 258 -8.83 -4.78 -34.10
CA THR A 258 -8.90 -5.22 -32.69
C THR A 258 -8.37 -6.64 -32.56
N GLU A 259 -8.78 -7.53 -33.45
CA GLU A 259 -8.34 -8.94 -33.42
C GLU A 259 -6.85 -9.09 -33.69
N LYS A 260 -6.26 -8.26 -34.57
CA LYS A 260 -4.81 -8.23 -34.80
C LYS A 260 -4.04 -7.89 -33.53
N ARG A 261 -4.49 -6.88 -32.77
CA ARG A 261 -3.87 -6.51 -31.49
C ARG A 261 -4.01 -7.60 -30.44
N GLN A 262 -5.21 -8.18 -30.32
CA GLN A 262 -5.42 -9.32 -29.43
C GLN A 262 -4.55 -10.52 -29.83
N PHE A 263 -4.39 -10.77 -31.13
CA PHE A 263 -3.51 -11.80 -31.66
C PHE A 263 -2.05 -11.53 -31.32
N GLU A 264 -1.53 -10.31 -31.48
CA GLU A 264 -0.16 -9.93 -31.10
C GLU A 264 0.08 -10.09 -29.58
N THR A 265 -0.88 -9.67 -28.77
CA THR A 265 -0.88 -9.85 -27.32
C THR A 265 -0.86 -11.34 -26.97
N TYR A 266 -1.68 -12.14 -27.65
CA TYR A 266 -1.71 -13.59 -27.52
C TYR A 266 -0.40 -14.26 -27.92
N GLN A 267 0.25 -13.87 -29.03
CA GLN A 267 1.53 -14.44 -29.44
C GLN A 267 2.62 -14.16 -28.39
N THR A 268 2.62 -12.96 -27.82
CA THR A 268 3.51 -12.60 -26.71
C THR A 268 3.25 -13.48 -25.49
N ALA A 269 1.99 -13.60 -25.07
CA ALA A 269 1.58 -14.44 -23.97
C ALA A 269 1.94 -15.92 -24.20
N LYS A 270 1.61 -16.48 -25.36
CA LYS A 270 1.92 -17.88 -25.74
C LYS A 270 3.41 -18.17 -25.63
N LYS A 271 4.26 -17.30 -26.19
CA LYS A 271 5.73 -17.46 -26.13
C LYS A 271 6.23 -17.48 -24.69
N GLN A 272 5.76 -16.55 -23.85
CA GLN A 272 6.18 -16.46 -22.45
C GLN A 272 5.62 -17.61 -21.60
N PHE A 273 4.33 -17.93 -21.78
CA PHE A 273 3.65 -19.02 -21.11
C PHE A 273 4.30 -20.37 -21.42
N LEU A 274 4.48 -20.76 -22.69
CA LEU A 274 5.03 -22.07 -23.03
C LEU A 274 6.43 -22.29 -22.45
N LYS A 275 7.27 -21.23 -22.46
CA LYS A 275 8.60 -21.27 -21.83
C LYS A 275 8.51 -21.56 -20.32
N ARG A 276 7.61 -20.87 -19.61
CA ARG A 276 7.41 -21.05 -18.16
C ARG A 276 6.74 -22.38 -17.82
N TYR A 277 5.70 -22.73 -18.58
CA TYR A 277 4.99 -24.00 -18.51
C TYR A 277 5.96 -25.17 -18.58
N GLN A 278 6.84 -25.19 -19.59
CA GLN A 278 7.86 -26.24 -19.76
C GLN A 278 8.84 -26.27 -18.57
N ALA A 279 9.33 -25.11 -18.13
CA ALA A 279 10.25 -25.01 -17.00
C ALA A 279 9.66 -25.52 -15.66
N THR A 280 8.34 -25.53 -15.52
CA THR A 280 7.64 -25.96 -14.29
C THR A 280 7.13 -27.40 -14.32
N GLN A 281 7.29 -28.15 -15.42
CA GLN A 281 6.72 -29.51 -15.54
C GLN A 281 7.23 -30.48 -14.47
N LEU A 282 8.54 -30.48 -14.19
CA LEU A 282 9.10 -31.35 -13.15
C LEU A 282 8.59 -30.99 -11.75
N LYS A 283 8.41 -29.69 -11.46
CA LYS A 283 7.82 -29.20 -10.21
C LYS A 283 6.35 -29.65 -10.09
N ARG A 284 5.59 -29.63 -11.19
CA ARG A 284 4.21 -30.16 -11.22
C ARG A 284 4.18 -31.65 -10.92
N LEU A 285 5.00 -32.45 -11.61
CA LEU A 285 5.09 -33.90 -11.38
C LEU A 285 5.50 -34.24 -9.95
N ALA A 286 6.42 -33.46 -9.37
CA ALA A 286 6.83 -33.61 -7.97
C ALA A 286 5.67 -33.44 -6.98
N PHE A 287 4.72 -32.53 -7.25
CA PHE A 287 3.56 -32.31 -6.39
C PHE A 287 2.33 -33.17 -6.74
N ALA A 288 2.28 -33.72 -7.96
CA ALA A 288 1.18 -34.57 -8.40
C ALA A 288 1.15 -35.93 -7.68
N ASP A 289 2.31 -36.45 -7.27
CA ASP A 289 2.45 -37.72 -6.55
C ASP A 289 2.97 -37.48 -5.12
N THR A 290 2.04 -37.34 -4.18
CA THR A 290 2.37 -37.08 -2.76
C THR A 290 3.12 -38.26 -2.14
N ALA A 291 2.83 -39.50 -2.53
CA ALA A 291 3.51 -40.68 -2.00
C ALA A 291 4.99 -40.69 -2.42
N ARG A 292 5.26 -40.45 -3.71
CA ARG A 292 6.63 -40.31 -4.23
C ARG A 292 7.37 -39.13 -3.64
N PHE A 293 6.69 -37.99 -3.42
CA PHE A 293 7.29 -36.84 -2.74
C PHE A 293 7.87 -37.24 -1.38
N TRP A 294 7.08 -37.92 -0.56
CA TRP A 294 7.51 -38.35 0.78
C TRP A 294 8.52 -39.49 0.75
N GLN A 295 8.44 -40.39 -0.23
CA GLN A 295 9.47 -41.41 -0.43
C GLN A 295 10.85 -40.78 -0.66
N VAL A 296 10.94 -39.81 -1.58
CA VAL A 296 12.19 -39.10 -1.88
C VAL A 296 12.63 -38.25 -0.69
N ALA A 297 11.72 -37.53 -0.03
CA ALA A 297 12.04 -36.73 1.15
C ALA A 297 12.67 -37.58 2.27
N ASN A 298 12.13 -38.78 2.52
CA ASN A 298 12.67 -39.71 3.52
C ASN A 298 14.03 -40.29 3.08
N GLN A 299 14.25 -40.55 1.78
CA GLN A 299 15.56 -40.97 1.26
C GLN A 299 16.62 -39.87 1.45
N ILE A 300 16.24 -38.60 1.25
CA ILE A 300 17.11 -37.46 1.48
C ILE A 300 17.46 -37.35 2.97
N SER A 301 16.47 -37.49 3.86
CA SER A 301 16.70 -37.40 5.32
C SER A 301 17.76 -38.40 5.79
N LYS A 302 17.68 -39.66 5.34
CA LYS A 302 18.64 -40.72 5.69
C LYS A 302 20.09 -40.45 5.26
N LYS A 303 20.32 -39.54 4.31
CA LYS A 303 21.64 -39.21 3.77
C LYS A 303 22.19 -37.89 4.31
N LEU A 304 21.44 -37.17 5.14
CA LEU A 304 21.85 -35.88 5.69
C LEU A 304 22.40 -36.05 7.11
N PRO A 305 23.54 -35.44 7.44
CA PRO A 305 24.05 -35.43 8.81
C PRO A 305 23.28 -34.45 9.70
N ASP A 306 23.15 -34.77 11.00
CA ASP A 306 22.42 -33.96 11.99
C ASP A 306 23.08 -32.60 12.30
N SER A 307 24.37 -32.42 11.95
CA SER A 307 25.11 -31.17 12.19
C SER A 307 25.54 -30.53 10.86
N LYS A 308 25.20 -29.24 10.67
CA LYS A 308 25.46 -28.39 9.48
C LYS A 308 24.46 -28.50 8.31
N LEU A 309 23.17 -28.58 8.61
CA LEU A 309 22.13 -28.56 7.59
C LEU A 309 21.96 -27.17 6.96
N THR A 310 22.17 -27.08 5.65
CA THR A 310 21.99 -25.87 4.84
C THR A 310 21.21 -26.19 3.57
N PRO A 311 20.61 -25.19 2.89
CA PRO A 311 20.05 -25.39 1.55
C PRO A 311 21.06 -26.00 0.55
N ALA A 312 22.36 -25.75 0.72
CA ALA A 312 23.40 -26.31 -0.13
C ALA A 312 23.62 -27.79 0.14
N SER A 313 23.65 -28.21 1.42
CA SER A 313 23.83 -29.62 1.76
C SER A 313 22.65 -30.48 1.29
N ILE A 314 21.41 -29.97 1.38
CA ILE A 314 20.23 -30.66 0.82
C ILE A 314 20.37 -30.84 -0.69
N ARG A 315 20.83 -29.84 -1.44
CA ARG A 315 21.04 -29.93 -2.90
C ARG A 315 22.11 -30.95 -3.30
N GLN A 316 23.11 -31.16 -2.45
CA GLN A 316 24.22 -32.08 -2.69
C GLN A 316 23.86 -33.55 -2.46
N VAL A 317 22.74 -33.85 -1.80
CA VAL A 317 22.30 -35.25 -1.59
C VAL A 317 22.07 -35.94 -2.93
N ASP A 318 22.72 -37.08 -3.13
CA ASP A 318 22.52 -37.89 -4.31
C ASP A 318 21.16 -38.59 -4.27
N THR A 319 20.32 -38.30 -5.27
CA THR A 319 19.00 -38.89 -5.48
C THR A 319 18.93 -39.69 -6.79
N GLY A 320 20.08 -39.97 -7.41
CA GLY A 320 20.17 -40.57 -8.74
C GLY A 320 19.76 -39.62 -9.87
N ALA A 321 19.60 -40.19 -11.07
CA ALA A 321 19.28 -39.44 -12.30
C ALA A 321 17.78 -39.15 -12.48
N ASP A 322 16.92 -39.54 -11.54
CA ASP A 322 15.49 -39.27 -11.60
C ASP A 322 15.20 -37.76 -11.50
N SER A 323 14.71 -37.19 -12.60
CA SER A 323 14.41 -35.77 -12.72
C SER A 323 13.34 -35.29 -11.73
N VAL A 324 12.38 -36.14 -11.35
CA VAL A 324 11.36 -35.80 -10.36
C VAL A 324 11.97 -35.76 -8.96
N ALA A 325 12.81 -36.75 -8.61
CA ALA A 325 13.54 -36.74 -7.34
C ALA A 325 14.48 -35.53 -7.21
N LEU A 326 15.16 -35.13 -8.28
CA LEU A 326 15.98 -33.92 -8.32
C LEU A 326 15.12 -32.65 -8.10
N SER A 327 13.91 -32.61 -8.65
CA SER A 327 12.97 -31.51 -8.42
C SER A 327 12.48 -31.48 -6.96
N ILE A 328 12.10 -32.62 -6.38
CA ILE A 328 11.69 -32.73 -4.96
C ILE A 328 12.82 -32.25 -4.04
N LYS A 329 14.05 -32.70 -4.28
CA LYS A 329 15.24 -32.24 -3.56
C LYS A 329 15.41 -30.73 -3.64
N SER A 330 15.23 -30.15 -4.83
CA SER A 330 15.35 -28.71 -5.05
C SER A 330 14.26 -27.91 -4.32
N ILE A 331 13.02 -28.39 -4.34
CA ILE A 331 11.88 -27.81 -3.61
C ILE A 331 12.16 -27.83 -2.10
N LEU A 332 12.56 -28.98 -1.55
CA LEU A 332 12.86 -29.13 -0.13
C LEU A 332 14.02 -28.24 0.30
N ALA A 333 15.06 -28.12 -0.53
CA ALA A 333 16.21 -27.24 -0.28
C ALA A 333 15.83 -25.75 -0.37
N GLU A 334 14.89 -25.38 -1.24
CA GLU A 334 14.44 -24.00 -1.40
C GLU A 334 13.64 -23.50 -0.19
N ALA A 335 12.79 -24.35 0.38
CA ALA A 335 11.95 -24.02 1.54
C ALA A 335 12.62 -24.22 2.91
N TYR A 336 13.78 -24.88 2.96
CA TYR A 336 14.50 -25.11 4.21
C TYR A 336 15.12 -23.82 4.79
N SER A 337 15.01 -23.65 6.11
CA SER A 337 15.67 -22.61 6.91
C SER A 337 16.42 -23.24 8.08
N SER A 338 17.59 -22.69 8.43
CA SER A 338 18.40 -23.18 9.56
C SER A 338 17.67 -23.08 10.91
N GLN A 339 16.64 -22.25 11.02
CA GLN A 339 15.82 -22.11 12.23
C GLN A 339 15.06 -23.38 12.61
N TYR A 340 14.85 -24.31 11.67
CA TYR A 340 14.14 -25.57 11.94
C TYR A 340 15.00 -26.59 12.70
N GLY A 341 16.31 -26.34 12.85
CA GLY A 341 17.23 -27.26 13.50
C GLY A 341 17.55 -28.45 12.60
N SER A 342 16.80 -29.55 12.73
CA SER A 342 17.03 -30.80 11.99
C SER A 342 16.14 -30.95 10.76
N PHE A 343 16.58 -31.78 9.80
CA PHE A 343 15.80 -32.04 8.58
C PHE A 343 14.49 -32.78 8.90
N ASP A 344 14.49 -33.70 9.86
CA ASP A 344 13.29 -34.42 10.29
C ASP A 344 12.25 -33.50 10.94
N THR A 345 12.70 -32.53 11.75
CA THR A 345 11.81 -31.49 12.31
C THR A 345 11.18 -30.67 11.18
N TYR A 346 12.00 -30.25 10.22
CA TYR A 346 11.53 -29.56 9.02
C TYR A 346 10.51 -30.40 8.23
N LEU A 347 10.80 -31.66 7.92
CA LEU A 347 9.87 -32.54 7.20
C LEU A 347 8.56 -32.77 7.96
N THR A 348 8.61 -32.85 9.29
CA THR A 348 7.40 -32.94 10.14
C THR A 348 6.55 -31.68 10.01
N LEU A 349 7.16 -30.50 10.01
CA LEU A 349 6.47 -29.23 9.79
C LEU A 349 5.87 -29.13 8.39
N VAL A 350 6.62 -29.53 7.36
CA VAL A 350 6.12 -29.60 5.97
C VAL A 350 4.93 -30.55 5.88
N ARG A 351 4.99 -31.72 6.53
CA ARG A 351 3.91 -32.71 6.53
C ARG A 351 2.66 -32.19 7.22
N LYS A 352 2.82 -31.56 8.40
CA LYS A 352 1.73 -30.94 9.15
C LYS A 352 1.05 -29.83 8.34
N ASN A 353 1.81 -29.11 7.52
CA ASN A 353 1.32 -27.97 6.73
C ASN A 353 1.32 -28.25 5.22
N TRP A 354 1.09 -29.51 4.80
CA TRP A 354 1.29 -29.95 3.42
C TRP A 354 0.54 -29.09 2.39
N SER A 355 -0.75 -28.81 2.63
CA SER A 355 -1.56 -27.97 1.74
C SER A 355 -0.96 -26.58 1.54
N ARG A 356 -0.54 -25.93 2.64
CA ARG A 356 0.08 -24.59 2.61
C ARG A 356 1.45 -24.64 1.93
N PHE A 357 2.22 -25.70 2.16
CA PHE A 357 3.50 -25.93 1.50
C PHE A 357 3.32 -26.09 -0.02
N GLN A 358 2.37 -26.91 -0.47
CA GLN A 358 2.04 -27.06 -1.89
C GLN A 358 1.59 -25.74 -2.51
N GLN A 359 0.75 -24.98 -1.81
CA GLN A 359 0.29 -23.68 -2.26
C GLN A 359 1.46 -22.71 -2.48
N ILE A 360 2.41 -22.62 -1.54
CA ILE A 360 3.54 -21.68 -1.63
C ILE A 360 4.59 -22.17 -2.61
N MET A 361 5.09 -23.40 -2.42
CA MET A 361 6.21 -23.95 -3.20
C MET A 361 5.79 -24.46 -4.58
N GLY A 362 4.54 -24.88 -4.71
CA GLY A 362 3.93 -25.31 -5.96
C GLY A 362 3.19 -24.21 -6.72
N SER A 363 3.02 -23.01 -6.16
CA SER A 363 2.29 -21.89 -6.77
C SER A 363 2.57 -21.70 -8.25
N GLU A 364 3.85 -21.64 -8.65
CA GLU A 364 4.22 -21.48 -10.05
C GLU A 364 3.67 -22.60 -10.96
N ALA A 365 3.73 -23.85 -10.51
CA ALA A 365 3.43 -25.02 -11.33
C ALA A 365 1.95 -25.45 -11.26
N LEU A 366 1.31 -25.25 -10.11
CA LEU A 366 -0.04 -25.69 -9.78
C LEU A 366 -1.10 -24.59 -9.99
N ILE A 367 -0.68 -23.32 -9.92
CA ILE A 367 -1.55 -22.14 -10.10
C ILE A 367 -1.08 -21.35 -11.32
N ALA A 368 0.07 -20.69 -11.23
CA ALA A 368 0.46 -19.63 -12.18
C ALA A 368 0.58 -20.14 -13.63
N PHE A 369 1.23 -21.29 -13.84
CA PHE A 369 1.40 -21.86 -15.18
C PHE A 369 0.59 -23.14 -15.35
N ASN A 370 -0.47 -23.35 -14.57
CA ASN A 370 -1.38 -24.47 -14.74
C ASN A 370 -2.60 -24.04 -15.58
N PRO A 371 -2.72 -24.44 -16.87
CA PRO A 371 -3.84 -24.02 -17.71
C PRO A 371 -5.20 -24.57 -17.21
N ASP A 372 -5.19 -25.62 -16.40
CA ASP A 372 -6.39 -26.26 -15.87
C ASP A 372 -6.85 -25.64 -14.53
N TYR A 373 -6.05 -24.75 -13.94
CA TYR A 373 -6.45 -24.02 -12.75
C TYR A 373 -7.50 -22.96 -13.12
N ASN A 374 -8.73 -23.14 -12.66
CA ASN A 374 -9.86 -22.25 -12.95
C ASN A 374 -10.47 -21.67 -11.65
N PRO A 375 -9.94 -20.55 -11.14
CA PRO A 375 -10.47 -19.90 -9.93
C PRO A 375 -11.79 -19.17 -10.19
N ARG A 376 -12.20 -19.02 -11.45
CA ARG A 376 -13.41 -18.30 -11.86
C ARG A 376 -14.66 -19.16 -11.83
N ALA A 377 -14.51 -20.50 -11.81
CA ALA A 377 -15.63 -21.42 -11.72
C ALA A 377 -16.55 -21.16 -10.51
N ALA A 378 -15.97 -20.78 -9.36
CA ALA A 378 -16.74 -20.47 -8.15
C ALA A 378 -17.45 -19.10 -8.23
N ILE A 379 -16.84 -18.12 -8.92
CA ILE A 379 -17.42 -16.78 -9.11
C ILE A 379 -18.66 -16.86 -10.01
N GLY A 380 -18.64 -17.77 -10.99
CA GLY A 380 -19.76 -18.02 -11.90
C GLY A 380 -19.85 -17.00 -13.04
N ASP A 381 -18.80 -16.22 -13.27
CA ASP A 381 -18.66 -15.32 -14.41
C ASP A 381 -18.16 -16.07 -15.65
N ASN A 382 -18.24 -15.44 -16.83
CA ASN A 382 -17.59 -15.90 -18.05
C ASN A 382 -16.33 -15.05 -18.35
N PRO A 383 -15.11 -15.53 -18.05
CA PRO A 383 -13.88 -14.78 -18.27
C PRO A 383 -13.60 -14.41 -19.73
N ALA A 384 -14.20 -15.13 -20.69
CA ALA A 384 -14.06 -14.86 -22.12
C ALA A 384 -15.08 -13.85 -22.67
N ASN A 385 -16.10 -13.47 -21.89
CA ASN A 385 -17.01 -12.38 -22.24
C ASN A 385 -16.58 -11.09 -21.52
N PRO A 386 -15.84 -10.19 -22.20
CA PRO A 386 -15.31 -9.00 -21.55
C PRO A 386 -16.37 -7.90 -21.34
N THR A 387 -17.62 -8.13 -21.77
CA THR A 387 -18.75 -7.18 -21.65
C THR A 387 -19.75 -7.56 -20.55
N GLU A 388 -19.57 -8.72 -19.91
CA GLU A 388 -20.40 -9.15 -18.79
C GLU A 388 -20.21 -8.22 -17.58
N ARG A 389 -21.32 -7.76 -16.97
CA ARG A 389 -21.31 -6.68 -15.95
C ARG A 389 -21.69 -7.09 -14.53
N TYR A 390 -22.55 -8.08 -14.35
CA TYR A 390 -23.22 -8.32 -13.06
C TYR A 390 -22.84 -9.70 -12.51
N TYR A 391 -21.71 -9.75 -11.81
CA TYR A 391 -21.16 -10.91 -11.12
C TYR A 391 -20.36 -10.43 -9.91
N GLY A 392 -19.97 -11.37 -9.04
CA GLY A 392 -19.25 -11.06 -7.81
C GLY A 392 -20.14 -11.28 -6.59
N SER A 393 -19.78 -10.61 -5.50
CA SER A 393 -20.45 -10.72 -4.22
C SER A 393 -20.47 -9.39 -3.46
N PRO A 394 -21.54 -9.09 -2.69
CA PRO A 394 -21.54 -7.99 -1.73
C PRO A 394 -20.68 -8.29 -0.49
N ARG A 395 -20.32 -9.57 -0.29
CA ARG A 395 -19.62 -10.01 0.92
C ARG A 395 -18.15 -9.64 0.89
N MET A 396 -17.82 -8.61 1.66
CA MET A 396 -16.45 -8.17 1.94
C MET A 396 -15.82 -8.94 3.11
N ILE A 397 -15.98 -10.27 3.17
CA ILE A 397 -15.37 -11.16 4.20
C ILE A 397 -13.87 -11.38 3.90
N ILE A 398 -13.20 -10.32 3.47
CA ILE A 398 -11.81 -10.34 3.03
C ILE A 398 -10.88 -10.06 4.21
N GLY A 399 -11.34 -9.32 5.23
CA GLY A 399 -10.57 -9.04 6.46
C GLY A 399 -10.10 -10.29 7.21
N LYS A 400 -10.76 -11.44 7.03
CA LYS A 400 -10.33 -12.74 7.58
C LYS A 400 -9.17 -13.38 6.81
N SER A 401 -8.95 -12.99 5.55
CA SER A 401 -7.74 -13.36 4.80
C SER A 401 -6.66 -12.31 5.02
N GLN A 402 -5.60 -12.70 5.74
CA GLN A 402 -4.40 -11.88 5.88
C GLN A 402 -3.67 -11.64 4.56
N GLN A 403 -3.96 -12.35 3.47
CA GLN A 403 -3.28 -12.11 2.19
C GLN A 403 -4.07 -11.17 1.28
N LEU A 404 -5.39 -11.32 1.21
CA LEU A 404 -6.23 -10.48 0.35
C LEU A 404 -6.43 -9.07 0.91
N ALA A 405 -6.66 -8.93 2.22
CA ALA A 405 -6.96 -7.62 2.77
C ALA A 405 -5.70 -6.79 3.08
N VAL A 406 -4.49 -7.36 3.04
CA VAL A 406 -3.27 -6.64 3.46
C VAL A 406 -2.97 -5.43 2.59
N HIS A 407 -3.01 -5.58 1.27
CA HIS A 407 -2.62 -4.50 0.37
C HIS A 407 -3.67 -3.38 0.32
N GLY A 408 -4.93 -3.73 0.05
CA GLY A 408 -6.02 -2.75 -0.02
C GLY A 408 -6.30 -2.05 1.32
N SER A 409 -6.17 -2.72 2.47
CA SER A 409 -6.27 -2.03 3.77
C SER A 409 -5.15 -1.01 3.95
N HIS A 410 -3.91 -1.34 3.55
CA HIS A 410 -2.77 -0.41 3.63
C HIS A 410 -3.01 0.83 2.77
N VAL A 411 -3.48 0.62 1.54
CA VAL A 411 -3.87 1.67 0.60
C VAL A 411 -5.00 2.55 1.15
N ALA A 412 -6.06 1.95 1.71
CA ALA A 412 -7.18 2.66 2.30
C ALA A 412 -6.77 3.54 3.49
N GLY A 413 -5.91 3.03 4.37
CA GLY A 413 -5.40 3.78 5.53
C GLY A 413 -4.61 5.03 5.14
N ILE A 414 -3.78 4.96 4.08
CA ILE A 414 -3.04 6.13 3.58
C ILE A 414 -4.02 7.24 3.17
N ILE A 415 -5.12 6.88 2.52
CA ILE A 415 -6.11 7.85 2.03
C ILE A 415 -6.90 8.44 3.20
N ALA A 416 -7.42 7.59 4.10
CA ALA A 416 -8.58 7.94 4.93
C ALA A 416 -8.53 7.43 6.37
N ALA A 417 -7.42 6.86 6.86
CA ALA A 417 -7.35 6.47 8.28
C ALA A 417 -7.80 7.62 9.18
N ARG A 418 -8.65 7.32 10.17
CA ARG A 418 -9.42 8.32 10.89
C ARG A 418 -8.49 9.29 11.63
N ARG A 419 -8.42 10.53 11.14
CA ARG A 419 -7.54 11.55 11.72
C ARG A 419 -7.92 11.89 13.17
N GLY A 420 -6.91 12.10 14.02
CA GLY A 420 -7.05 12.66 15.37
C GLY A 420 -7.70 11.73 16.41
N ASN A 421 -7.83 10.44 16.13
CA ASN A 421 -8.40 9.46 17.07
C ASN A 421 -7.37 8.87 18.06
N GLY A 422 -6.09 9.22 17.91
CA GLY A 422 -4.99 8.73 18.75
C GLY A 422 -4.58 7.27 18.50
N LYS A 423 -5.05 6.66 17.41
CA LYS A 423 -4.71 5.29 16.99
C LYS A 423 -3.89 5.35 15.71
N GLY A 424 -3.10 4.29 15.47
CA GLY A 424 -2.56 4.03 14.15
C GLY A 424 -1.87 5.21 13.46
N ILE A 425 -2.49 5.64 12.36
CA ILE A 425 -2.02 6.77 11.54
C ILE A 425 -3.17 7.74 11.23
N ASP A 426 -2.82 9.00 10.98
CA ASP A 426 -3.72 9.97 10.38
C ASP A 426 -3.70 9.78 8.85
N GLY A 427 -4.84 9.51 8.21
CA GLY A 427 -4.97 9.47 6.75
C GLY A 427 -4.77 10.85 6.11
N VAL A 428 -4.54 10.89 4.80
CA VAL A 428 -4.27 12.16 4.09
C VAL A 428 -5.49 13.07 4.07
N ALA A 429 -6.70 12.55 3.82
CA ALA A 429 -7.95 13.32 3.76
C ALA A 429 -8.82 13.10 5.01
N ASP A 430 -9.49 14.16 5.47
CA ASP A 430 -10.28 14.18 6.71
C ASP A 430 -11.79 13.98 6.49
N ASN A 431 -12.34 14.48 5.38
CA ASN A 431 -13.76 14.37 5.03
C ASN A 431 -13.97 13.50 3.78
N VAL A 432 -13.72 12.19 3.95
CA VAL A 432 -13.65 11.21 2.87
C VAL A 432 -14.29 9.89 3.27
N TRP A 433 -14.86 9.18 2.29
CA TRP A 433 -15.35 7.81 2.42
C TRP A 433 -14.56 6.88 1.50
N ILE A 434 -14.18 5.71 1.98
CA ILE A 434 -13.56 4.65 1.17
C ILE A 434 -14.65 3.71 0.65
N MET A 435 -14.75 3.54 -0.66
CA MET A 435 -15.54 2.49 -1.31
C MET A 435 -14.60 1.37 -1.76
N PRO A 436 -14.46 0.27 -0.99
CA PRO A 436 -13.74 -0.92 -1.42
C PRO A 436 -14.32 -1.54 -2.68
N VAL A 437 -13.46 -1.87 -3.65
CA VAL A 437 -13.84 -2.64 -4.84
C VAL A 437 -12.76 -3.70 -5.11
N SER A 438 -13.06 -4.97 -4.86
CA SER A 438 -12.09 -6.05 -5.01
C SER A 438 -12.01 -6.55 -6.45
N VAL A 439 -10.87 -6.33 -7.11
CA VAL A 439 -10.60 -6.71 -8.50
C VAL A 439 -9.21 -7.38 -8.71
N VAL A 440 -8.40 -7.45 -7.66
CA VAL A 440 -6.99 -7.90 -7.72
C VAL A 440 -6.78 -9.17 -6.89
N PRO A 441 -6.31 -10.29 -7.45
CA PRO A 441 -5.99 -11.47 -6.64
C PRO A 441 -4.78 -11.22 -5.72
N ALA A 442 -4.66 -11.97 -4.63
CA ALA A 442 -3.56 -11.80 -3.66
C ALA A 442 -2.16 -12.00 -4.27
N ASN A 443 -2.08 -12.71 -5.40
CA ASN A 443 -0.84 -12.95 -6.13
C ASN A 443 -0.62 -12.04 -7.36
N GLY A 444 -1.42 -10.99 -7.53
CA GLY A 444 -1.08 -9.84 -8.38
C GLY A 444 -2.04 -9.58 -9.53
N ASP A 445 -1.89 -10.27 -10.65
CA ASP A 445 -2.39 -9.71 -11.91
C ASP A 445 -3.92 -9.73 -12.05
N GLU A 446 -4.49 -8.54 -12.18
CA GLU A 446 -5.91 -8.30 -12.36
C GLU A 446 -6.39 -8.64 -13.80
N ARG A 447 -7.67 -9.02 -13.94
CA ARG A 447 -8.30 -9.24 -15.24
C ARG A 447 -8.85 -7.93 -15.80
N ASP A 448 -8.72 -7.70 -17.11
CA ASP A 448 -9.23 -6.48 -17.76
C ASP A 448 -10.74 -6.27 -17.51
N LYS A 449 -11.51 -7.36 -17.49
CA LYS A 449 -12.95 -7.35 -17.20
C LYS A 449 -13.24 -6.83 -15.79
N ASP A 450 -12.54 -7.36 -14.79
CA ASP A 450 -12.73 -6.97 -13.39
C ASP A 450 -12.34 -5.50 -13.18
N VAL A 451 -11.25 -5.03 -13.78
CA VAL A 451 -10.85 -3.61 -13.75
C VAL A 451 -11.90 -2.72 -14.39
N ALA A 452 -12.37 -3.07 -15.59
CA ALA A 452 -13.34 -2.26 -16.32
C ALA A 452 -14.68 -2.17 -15.58
N ASN A 453 -15.14 -3.27 -14.96
CA ASN A 453 -16.34 -3.26 -14.14
C ASN A 453 -16.14 -2.56 -12.79
N GLY A 454 -14.98 -2.72 -12.15
CA GLY A 454 -14.67 -2.00 -10.91
C GLY A 454 -14.67 -0.48 -11.11
N ILE A 455 -14.14 0.02 -12.24
CA ILE A 455 -14.19 1.44 -12.57
C ILE A 455 -15.64 1.89 -12.74
N ARG A 456 -16.45 1.14 -13.52
CA ARG A 456 -17.86 1.50 -13.75
C ARG A 456 -18.67 1.50 -12.45
N TYR A 457 -18.53 0.45 -11.64
CA TYR A 457 -19.18 0.33 -10.33
C TYR A 457 -18.86 1.53 -9.45
N ALA A 458 -17.57 1.87 -9.28
CA ALA A 458 -17.18 2.99 -8.43
C ALA A 458 -17.74 4.32 -8.94
N VAL A 459 -17.72 4.55 -10.25
CA VAL A 459 -18.27 5.75 -10.88
C VAL A 459 -19.79 5.83 -10.70
N GLU A 460 -20.51 4.74 -10.95
CA GLU A 460 -21.97 4.65 -10.85
C GLU A 460 -22.46 4.83 -9.40
N ASN A 461 -21.67 4.37 -8.42
CA ASN A 461 -21.91 4.58 -6.99
C ASN A 461 -21.34 5.90 -6.44
N GLY A 462 -20.92 6.83 -7.31
CA GLY A 462 -20.66 8.22 -6.96
C GLY A 462 -19.23 8.53 -6.51
N ALA A 463 -18.26 7.61 -6.71
CA ALA A 463 -16.86 7.91 -6.49
C ALA A 463 -16.43 9.15 -7.29
N LYS A 464 -15.63 10.01 -6.66
CA LYS A 464 -15.05 11.21 -7.28
C LYS A 464 -13.55 11.06 -7.53
N VAL A 465 -12.92 10.13 -6.81
CA VAL A 465 -11.55 9.69 -7.04
C VAL A 465 -11.55 8.16 -7.03
N ILE A 466 -10.76 7.55 -7.90
CA ILE A 466 -10.51 6.12 -7.93
C ILE A 466 -9.01 5.92 -7.76
N ASN A 467 -8.60 5.12 -6.76
CA ASN A 467 -7.22 4.68 -6.61
C ASN A 467 -7.07 3.26 -7.18
N MET A 468 -6.07 3.08 -8.05
CA MET A 468 -5.66 1.78 -8.60
C MET A 468 -4.18 1.54 -8.30
N SER A 469 -3.89 0.65 -7.34
CA SER A 469 -2.53 0.36 -6.87
C SER A 469 -1.94 -0.94 -7.44
N PHE A 470 -2.30 -1.26 -8.68
CA PHE A 470 -1.92 -2.48 -9.42
C PHE A 470 -1.49 -2.14 -10.85
N GLY A 471 -0.97 -3.12 -11.59
CA GLY A 471 -0.72 -2.98 -13.02
C GLY A 471 0.10 -4.11 -13.60
N LYS A 472 0.00 -4.28 -14.92
CA LYS A 472 0.51 -5.43 -15.66
C LYS A 472 1.08 -5.07 -17.03
N ARG A 473 1.64 -6.07 -17.72
CA ARG A 473 2.27 -5.90 -19.04
C ARG A 473 1.38 -6.24 -20.23
N LEU A 474 0.33 -7.03 -20.03
CA LEU A 474 -0.57 -7.47 -21.10
C LEU A 474 -2.02 -7.11 -20.75
N SER A 475 -2.76 -6.63 -21.75
CA SER A 475 -4.18 -6.28 -21.62
C SER A 475 -4.91 -6.78 -22.88
N PRO A 476 -5.31 -8.06 -22.92
CA PRO A 476 -5.98 -8.64 -24.09
C PRO A 476 -7.33 -8.01 -24.43
N PHE A 477 -7.95 -7.28 -23.50
CA PHE A 477 -9.22 -6.59 -23.71
C PHE A 477 -9.11 -5.10 -23.34
N LYS A 478 -7.98 -4.49 -23.73
CA LYS A 478 -7.67 -3.08 -23.43
C LYS A 478 -8.79 -2.13 -23.83
N GLU A 479 -9.52 -2.42 -24.91
CA GLU A 479 -10.65 -1.63 -25.38
C GLU A 479 -11.74 -1.45 -24.31
N GLN A 480 -11.95 -2.45 -23.45
CA GLN A 480 -12.94 -2.39 -22.38
C GLN A 480 -12.48 -1.55 -21.20
N VAL A 481 -11.19 -1.63 -20.86
CA VAL A 481 -10.57 -0.78 -19.84
C VAL A 481 -10.56 0.67 -20.31
N ASP A 482 -10.20 0.91 -21.57
CA ASP A 482 -10.24 2.23 -22.21
C ASP A 482 -11.65 2.83 -22.20
N ALA A 483 -12.67 2.01 -22.47
CA ALA A 483 -14.07 2.45 -22.41
C ALA A 483 -14.50 2.80 -20.98
N ALA A 484 -14.05 2.05 -19.97
CA ALA A 484 -14.33 2.36 -18.57
C ALA A 484 -13.62 3.65 -18.10
N ILE A 485 -12.38 3.87 -18.54
CA ILE A 485 -11.64 5.11 -18.25
C ILE A 485 -12.35 6.33 -18.88
N ARG A 486 -12.80 6.23 -20.15
CA ARG A 486 -13.60 7.28 -20.80
C ARG A 486 -14.91 7.55 -20.06
N PHE A 487 -15.60 6.50 -19.64
CA PHE A 487 -16.83 6.60 -18.85
C PHE A 487 -16.60 7.35 -17.52
N ALA A 488 -15.48 7.11 -16.85
CA ALA A 488 -15.06 7.85 -15.66
C ALA A 488 -14.73 9.32 -15.98
N GLU A 489 -14.09 9.60 -17.12
CA GLU A 489 -13.78 10.96 -17.58
C GLU A 489 -15.07 11.75 -17.82
N GLU A 490 -16.03 11.16 -18.54
CA GLU A 490 -17.36 11.74 -18.82
C GLU A 490 -18.19 12.02 -17.57
N ARG A 491 -17.93 11.30 -16.47
CA ARG A 491 -18.63 11.43 -15.18
C ARG A 491 -17.85 12.19 -14.12
N ASP A 492 -16.80 12.91 -14.55
CA ASP A 492 -16.01 13.78 -13.69
C ASP A 492 -15.35 13.01 -12.52
N VAL A 493 -14.74 11.86 -12.82
CA VAL A 493 -14.03 11.02 -11.84
C VAL A 493 -12.54 10.99 -12.17
N LEU A 494 -11.72 11.34 -11.19
CA LEU A 494 -10.26 11.27 -11.29
C LEU A 494 -9.79 9.85 -11.00
N ILE A 495 -8.99 9.27 -11.87
CA ILE A 495 -8.32 8.00 -11.65
C ILE A 495 -6.85 8.27 -11.29
N VAL A 496 -6.40 7.75 -10.16
CA VAL A 496 -5.01 7.80 -9.70
C VAL A 496 -4.43 6.40 -9.76
N HIS A 497 -3.34 6.22 -10.50
CA HIS A 497 -2.78 4.92 -10.84
C HIS A 497 -1.29 4.83 -10.47
N ALA A 498 -0.88 3.70 -9.90
CA ALA A 498 0.51 3.45 -9.56
C ALA A 498 1.38 3.19 -10.82
N ALA A 499 2.56 3.81 -10.90
CA ALA A 499 3.46 3.61 -12.04
C ALA A 499 4.11 2.21 -12.08
N GLY A 500 4.05 1.42 -11.01
CA GLY A 500 4.68 0.09 -10.92
C GLY A 500 6.12 0.12 -10.40
N ASN A 501 6.66 -1.07 -10.12
CA ASN A 501 7.80 -1.25 -9.21
C ASN A 501 9.00 -2.02 -9.83
N ASN A 502 9.30 -1.80 -11.11
CA ASN A 502 10.35 -2.52 -11.84
C ASN A 502 11.63 -1.70 -12.09
N GLY A 503 11.62 -0.38 -11.83
CA GLY A 503 12.74 0.51 -12.15
C GLY A 503 12.91 0.75 -13.65
N GLU A 504 11.80 0.74 -14.40
CA GLU A 504 11.78 0.73 -15.86
C GLU A 504 11.18 2.03 -16.44
N ASN A 505 11.58 2.37 -17.67
CA ASN A 505 11.04 3.51 -18.40
C ASN A 505 9.75 3.12 -19.14
N TYR A 506 8.62 3.64 -18.68
CA TYR A 506 7.29 3.36 -19.24
C TYR A 506 7.01 4.12 -20.53
N ASP A 507 7.83 5.12 -20.89
CA ASP A 507 7.77 5.70 -22.23
C ASP A 507 8.19 4.68 -23.32
N SER A 508 8.87 3.60 -22.93
CA SER A 508 9.40 2.57 -23.84
C SER A 508 8.81 1.17 -23.66
N LEU A 509 7.91 0.96 -22.70
CA LEU A 509 7.37 -0.35 -22.37
C LEU A 509 5.86 -0.28 -22.14
N PRO A 510 5.09 -1.31 -22.58
CA PRO A 510 3.66 -1.35 -22.33
C PRO A 510 3.38 -1.51 -20.83
N ALA A 511 2.39 -0.77 -20.35
CA ALA A 511 1.90 -0.83 -18.98
C ALA A 511 0.40 -0.57 -18.96
N TYR A 512 -0.33 -1.39 -18.21
CA TYR A 512 -1.80 -1.33 -18.15
C TYR A 512 -2.30 -1.40 -16.70
N PRO A 513 -3.42 -0.72 -16.37
CA PRO A 513 -4.13 0.26 -17.19
C PRO A 513 -3.24 1.45 -17.62
N SER A 514 -3.57 2.10 -18.74
CA SER A 514 -2.78 3.20 -19.29
C SER A 514 -3.64 4.43 -19.51
N ALA A 515 -3.09 5.62 -19.25
CA ALA A 515 -3.70 6.86 -19.68
C ALA A 515 -3.74 6.99 -21.22
N ARG A 516 -2.85 6.30 -21.95
CA ARG A 516 -2.87 6.32 -23.42
C ARG A 516 -3.87 5.29 -23.96
N TYR A 517 -4.90 5.79 -24.62
CA TYR A 517 -5.87 4.98 -25.32
C TYR A 517 -5.25 4.32 -26.56
N GLU A 518 -5.91 3.27 -27.05
CA GLU A 518 -5.48 2.56 -28.25
C GLU A 518 -5.37 3.42 -29.52
N ASN A 519 -6.18 4.47 -29.64
CA ASN A 519 -6.14 5.41 -30.77
C ASN A 519 -5.06 6.48 -30.61
N GLY A 520 -4.22 6.41 -29.57
CA GLY A 520 -3.14 7.34 -29.30
C GLY A 520 -3.53 8.55 -28.43
N ASN A 521 -4.83 8.84 -28.28
CA ASN A 521 -5.32 9.89 -27.39
C ASN A 521 -4.97 9.56 -25.93
N VAL A 522 -4.87 10.60 -25.10
CA VAL A 522 -4.53 10.46 -23.68
C VAL A 522 -5.74 10.86 -22.84
N ALA A 523 -6.14 9.99 -21.92
CA ALA A 523 -7.16 10.22 -20.92
C ALA A 523 -6.78 11.43 -20.06
N LYS A 524 -7.70 12.40 -19.95
CA LYS A 524 -7.41 13.62 -19.19
C LYS A 524 -7.55 13.40 -17.69
N ASN A 525 -8.37 12.43 -17.28
CA ASN A 525 -8.67 12.12 -15.89
C ASN A 525 -7.79 11.02 -15.26
N VAL A 526 -6.74 10.53 -15.92
CA VAL A 526 -5.82 9.53 -15.33
C VAL A 526 -4.52 10.20 -14.90
N LEU A 527 -4.16 10.10 -13.62
CA LEU A 527 -2.91 10.60 -13.03
C LEU A 527 -2.04 9.40 -12.62
N VAL A 528 -0.86 9.26 -13.23
CA VAL A 528 0.07 8.15 -12.98
C VAL A 528 1.20 8.58 -12.03
N VAL A 529 1.42 7.83 -10.94
CA VAL A 529 2.26 8.25 -9.81
C VAL A 529 3.50 7.38 -9.64
N GLY A 530 4.69 8.01 -9.70
CA GLY A 530 5.98 7.42 -9.34
C GLY A 530 6.26 7.46 -7.83
N ASN A 531 7.23 6.66 -7.37
CA ASN A 531 7.56 6.51 -5.94
C ASN A 531 8.81 7.30 -5.55
N SER A 532 8.66 8.21 -4.58
CA SER A 532 9.78 8.89 -3.92
C SER A 532 10.09 8.32 -2.53
N THR A 533 11.36 8.45 -2.15
CA THR A 533 11.86 8.26 -0.80
C THR A 533 11.80 9.58 -0.01
N TRP A 534 12.08 9.52 1.29
CA TRP A 534 12.10 10.69 2.17
C TRP A 534 13.32 11.61 1.96
N ARG A 535 14.32 11.18 1.19
CA ARG A 535 15.59 11.87 1.04
C ARG A 535 15.55 12.87 -0.11
N LEU A 536 15.83 14.14 0.16
CA LEU A 536 16.10 15.16 -0.86
C LEU A 536 17.55 15.07 -1.35
N SER A 537 17.90 13.93 -1.95
CA SER A 537 19.24 13.66 -2.46
C SER A 537 19.19 12.80 -3.72
N ASN A 538 20.32 12.24 -4.15
CA ASN A 538 20.37 11.40 -5.35
C ASN A 538 19.48 10.13 -5.27
N GLY A 539 19.07 9.72 -4.06
CA GLY A 539 18.14 8.62 -3.82
C GLY A 539 16.67 9.05 -3.71
N LEU A 540 16.33 10.27 -4.14
CA LEU A 540 14.96 10.78 -4.08
C LEU A 540 13.96 9.85 -4.80
N PRO A 541 14.12 9.49 -6.08
CA PRO A 541 13.25 8.48 -6.67
C PRO A 541 13.64 7.10 -6.11
N SER A 542 12.64 6.31 -5.72
CA SER A 542 12.88 4.92 -5.31
C SER A 542 13.50 4.13 -6.46
N ARG A 543 14.50 3.28 -6.16
CA ARG A 543 15.18 2.46 -7.18
C ARG A 543 14.21 1.55 -7.93
N SER A 544 13.12 1.13 -7.30
CA SER A 544 12.11 0.29 -7.94
C SER A 544 11.05 1.09 -8.70
N SER A 545 10.93 2.40 -8.53
CA SER A 545 9.90 3.17 -9.22
C SER A 545 10.06 3.09 -10.73
N ASN A 546 9.00 2.79 -11.45
CA ASN A 546 8.97 3.10 -12.87
C ASN A 546 8.88 4.63 -13.07
N TYR A 547 9.28 5.08 -14.25
CA TYR A 547 9.38 6.50 -14.61
C TYR A 547 9.09 6.67 -16.11
N GLY A 548 8.90 7.91 -16.55
CA GLY A 548 8.67 8.24 -17.95
C GLY A 548 8.09 9.64 -18.07
N VAL A 549 8.72 10.51 -18.86
CA VAL A 549 8.31 11.92 -18.98
C VAL A 549 6.97 12.05 -19.72
N GLN A 550 6.60 11.04 -20.51
CA GLN A 550 5.32 10.98 -21.20
C GLN A 550 4.28 10.17 -20.44
N THR A 551 4.67 9.19 -19.63
CA THR A 551 3.72 8.26 -18.99
C THR A 551 3.47 8.49 -17.51
N VAL A 552 4.47 8.98 -16.75
CA VAL A 552 4.36 9.23 -15.30
C VAL A 552 4.14 10.72 -15.08
N ASP A 553 3.08 11.09 -14.36
CA ASP A 553 2.69 12.50 -14.17
C ASP A 553 3.54 13.21 -13.12
N LEU A 554 3.70 12.59 -11.96
CA LEU A 554 4.48 13.13 -10.82
C LEU A 554 4.98 12.00 -9.92
N PHE A 555 5.81 12.32 -8.94
CA PHE A 555 6.24 11.40 -7.89
C PHE A 555 5.57 11.75 -6.55
N ALA A 556 5.31 10.76 -5.70
CA ALA A 556 4.81 10.98 -4.34
C ALA A 556 5.43 9.99 -3.34
N PRO A 557 5.44 10.32 -2.02
CA PRO A 557 5.93 9.43 -0.98
C PRO A 557 5.37 8.01 -1.08
N GLY A 558 6.26 7.03 -1.23
CA GLY A 558 5.87 5.62 -1.34
C GLY A 558 6.92 4.65 -0.81
N THR A 559 7.91 5.10 -0.05
CA THR A 559 8.96 4.25 0.52
C THR A 559 8.88 4.27 2.05
N GLU A 560 8.74 3.08 2.66
CA GLU A 560 8.59 2.90 4.11
C GLU A 560 7.38 3.65 4.70
N ILE A 561 6.24 3.60 4.00
CA ILE A 561 4.99 4.26 4.42
C ILE A 561 4.24 3.39 5.40
N LEU A 562 4.09 3.86 6.65
CA LEU A 562 3.29 3.21 7.69
C LEU A 562 1.80 3.37 7.37
N SER A 563 1.02 2.27 7.44
CA SER A 563 -0.43 2.30 7.31
C SER A 563 -1.08 1.05 7.94
N THR A 564 -2.41 1.00 7.88
CA THR A 564 -3.29 -0.03 8.42
C THR A 564 -3.12 -1.39 7.72
N LEU A 565 -3.22 -2.47 8.48
CA LEU A 565 -3.23 -3.86 8.02
C LEU A 565 -4.39 -4.62 8.71
N PRO A 566 -4.88 -5.73 8.14
CA PRO A 566 -5.97 -6.50 8.72
C PRO A 566 -5.72 -6.91 10.18
N ASN A 567 -6.80 -7.03 10.96
CA ASN A 567 -6.78 -7.37 12.39
C ASN A 567 -6.12 -6.30 13.27
N ASP A 568 -6.47 -5.02 13.04
CA ASP A 568 -6.01 -3.86 13.81
C ASP A 568 -4.47 -3.76 13.91
N GLN A 569 -3.79 -4.15 12.83
CA GLN A 569 -2.33 -4.12 12.72
C GLN A 569 -1.86 -2.94 11.88
N TYR A 570 -0.56 -2.63 11.95
CA TYR A 570 0.05 -1.56 11.18
C TYR A 570 1.44 -1.97 10.72
N ALA A 571 1.83 -1.63 9.49
CA ALA A 571 3.19 -1.87 8.99
C ALA A 571 3.60 -0.86 7.91
N SER A 572 4.92 -0.78 7.68
CA SER A 572 5.49 0.04 6.62
C SER A 572 5.68 -0.75 5.34
N PHE A 573 5.07 -0.29 4.24
CA PHE A 573 5.30 -0.84 2.90
C PHE A 573 6.01 0.16 1.98
N SER A 574 6.58 -0.37 0.90
CA SER A 574 7.27 0.42 -0.13
C SER A 574 6.79 0.03 -1.52
N GLY A 575 6.39 1.02 -2.31
CA GLY A 575 5.96 0.87 -3.70
C GLY A 575 5.22 2.09 -4.21
N THR A 576 5.10 2.19 -5.53
CA THR A 576 4.17 3.14 -6.18
C THR A 576 2.72 2.92 -5.74
N SER A 577 2.39 1.72 -5.26
CA SER A 577 1.13 1.38 -4.60
C SER A 577 0.85 2.15 -3.31
N MET A 578 1.86 2.75 -2.68
CA MET A 578 1.72 3.67 -1.54
C MET A 578 1.74 5.14 -1.98
N SER A 579 2.41 5.44 -3.10
CA SER A 579 2.43 6.78 -3.70
C SER A 579 1.07 7.15 -4.31
N ALA A 580 0.42 6.22 -5.02
CA ALA A 580 -0.90 6.42 -5.61
C ALA A 580 -1.96 6.83 -4.55
N PRO A 581 -2.13 6.13 -3.41
CA PRO A 581 -3.10 6.54 -2.40
C PRO A 581 -2.71 7.85 -1.70
N MET A 582 -1.42 8.16 -1.57
CA MET A 582 -0.98 9.49 -1.09
C MET A 582 -1.52 10.59 -2.01
N THR A 583 -1.40 10.42 -3.33
CA THR A 583 -1.95 11.35 -4.32
C THR A 583 -3.48 11.34 -4.36
N ALA A 584 -4.13 10.18 -4.27
CA ALA A 584 -5.58 10.07 -4.22
C ALA A 584 -6.16 10.78 -2.99
N GLY A 585 -5.49 10.69 -1.84
CA GLY A 585 -5.82 11.42 -0.63
C GLY A 585 -5.74 12.94 -0.82
N VAL A 586 -4.66 13.46 -1.40
CA VAL A 586 -4.56 14.91 -1.68
C VAL A 586 -5.63 15.35 -2.70
N ALA A 587 -5.91 14.53 -3.71
CA ALA A 587 -6.99 14.81 -4.65
C ALA A 587 -8.37 14.85 -3.96
N ALA A 588 -8.64 13.92 -3.06
CA ALA A 588 -9.88 13.88 -2.28
C ALA A 588 -9.99 15.09 -1.33
N LEU A 589 -8.90 15.46 -0.66
CA LEU A 589 -8.80 16.68 0.17
C LEU A 589 -9.17 17.92 -0.65
N ILE A 590 -8.56 18.10 -1.84
CA ILE A 590 -8.87 19.21 -2.73
C ILE A 590 -10.34 19.19 -3.13
N ARG A 591 -10.89 18.04 -3.58
CA ARG A 591 -12.30 17.94 -3.98
C ARG A 591 -13.26 18.17 -2.82
N SER A 592 -12.86 17.88 -1.59
CA SER A 592 -13.67 18.09 -0.40
C SER A 592 -13.82 19.58 -0.06
N TYR A 593 -12.72 20.33 -0.09
CA TYR A 593 -12.70 21.76 0.26
C TYR A 593 -12.97 22.71 -0.93
N PHE A 594 -12.85 22.19 -2.16
CA PHE A 594 -13.09 22.90 -3.42
C PHE A 594 -13.99 22.08 -4.36
N PRO A 595 -15.25 21.79 -3.95
CA PRO A 595 -16.11 20.80 -4.62
C PRO A 595 -16.56 21.15 -6.03
N LYS A 596 -16.34 22.39 -6.49
CA LYS A 596 -16.63 22.82 -7.85
C LYS A 596 -15.56 22.43 -8.87
N LEU A 597 -14.40 21.95 -8.41
CA LEU A 597 -13.32 21.54 -9.30
C LEU A 597 -13.66 20.20 -9.96
N THR A 598 -13.46 20.17 -11.27
CA THR A 598 -13.52 18.94 -12.07
C THR A 598 -12.30 18.06 -11.83
N ALA A 599 -12.41 16.76 -12.11
CA ALA A 599 -11.32 15.79 -12.06
C ALA A 599 -10.10 16.23 -12.87
N VAL A 600 -10.33 16.80 -14.07
CA VAL A 600 -9.26 17.31 -14.93
C VAL A 600 -8.56 18.51 -14.30
N GLN A 601 -9.32 19.47 -13.74
CA GLN A 601 -8.73 20.61 -13.03
C GLN A 601 -7.91 20.16 -11.83
N VAL A 602 -8.41 19.22 -11.02
CA VAL A 602 -7.67 18.68 -9.86
C VAL A 602 -6.35 18.07 -10.30
N LYS A 603 -6.34 17.23 -11.34
CA LYS A 603 -5.10 16.67 -11.90
C LYS A 603 -4.13 17.76 -12.32
N GLU A 604 -4.60 18.79 -13.04
CA GLU A 604 -3.76 19.90 -13.48
C GLU A 604 -3.17 20.68 -12.31
N ILE A 605 -3.97 20.95 -11.26
CA ILE A 605 -3.51 21.64 -10.05
C ILE A 605 -2.39 20.83 -9.40
N LEU A 606 -2.61 19.53 -9.15
CA LEU A 606 -1.61 18.65 -8.53
C LEU A 606 -0.29 18.62 -9.30
N MET A 607 -0.36 18.62 -10.64
CA MET A 607 0.83 18.68 -11.50
C MET A 607 1.51 20.05 -11.46
N LYS A 608 0.75 21.15 -11.53
CA LYS A 608 1.29 22.52 -11.55
C LYS A 608 1.94 22.88 -10.21
N SER A 609 1.28 22.53 -9.11
CA SER A 609 1.70 22.82 -7.73
C SER A 609 2.73 21.84 -7.16
N SER A 610 3.19 20.85 -7.93
CA SER A 610 4.21 19.91 -7.45
C SER A 610 5.49 20.63 -7.05
N TYR A 611 6.13 20.22 -5.95
CA TYR A 611 7.45 20.72 -5.52
C TYR A 611 8.55 20.19 -6.46
N LYS A 612 9.38 21.08 -7.02
CA LYS A 612 10.36 20.74 -8.05
C LYS A 612 11.78 20.99 -7.54
N PRO A 613 12.41 20.01 -6.86
CA PRO A 613 13.78 20.17 -6.39
C PRO A 613 14.75 20.17 -7.59
N ASP A 614 15.65 21.15 -7.65
CA ASP A 614 16.72 21.19 -8.65
C ASP A 614 17.89 20.29 -8.21
N ILE A 615 17.70 18.98 -8.34
CA ILE A 615 18.67 17.97 -7.92
C ILE A 615 18.94 16.93 -9.00
N GLN A 616 20.17 16.43 -8.99
CA GLN A 616 20.60 15.27 -9.77
C GLN A 616 20.31 13.99 -8.98
N VAL A 617 19.70 13.02 -9.64
CA VAL A 617 19.26 11.76 -9.01
C VAL A 617 19.74 10.55 -9.78
N ARG A 618 19.90 9.44 -9.06
CA ARG A 618 20.10 8.14 -9.69
C ARG A 618 18.83 7.77 -10.43
N LYS A 619 18.95 7.51 -11.71
CA LYS A 619 17.85 7.02 -12.53
C LYS A 619 17.32 5.70 -11.93
N PRO A 620 16.00 5.51 -11.81
CA PRO A 620 15.47 4.26 -11.28
C PRO A 620 15.93 3.03 -12.06
N GLY A 621 15.94 1.88 -11.37
CA GLY A 621 16.42 0.61 -11.90
C GLY A 621 17.86 0.29 -11.51
N ARG A 622 18.48 -0.57 -12.33
CA ARG A 622 19.83 -1.11 -12.06
C ARG A 622 20.96 -0.23 -12.57
N THR A 623 20.64 0.79 -13.37
CA THR A 623 21.65 1.71 -13.91
C THR A 623 22.23 2.64 -12.83
N GLU A 624 23.50 2.99 -12.96
CA GLU A 624 24.15 4.03 -12.15
C GLU A 624 24.07 5.42 -12.80
N GLN A 625 23.33 5.55 -13.91
CA GLN A 625 23.14 6.82 -14.60
C GLN A 625 22.52 7.86 -13.67
N ILE A 626 23.11 9.06 -13.63
CA ILE A 626 22.57 10.23 -12.96
C ILE A 626 21.82 11.10 -13.97
N VAL A 627 20.62 11.56 -13.59
CA VAL A 627 19.76 12.42 -14.41
C VAL A 627 19.12 13.51 -13.54
N PRO A 628 18.73 14.66 -14.12
CA PRO A 628 17.90 15.63 -13.41
C PRO A 628 16.59 14.97 -12.97
N PHE A 629 16.16 15.18 -11.71
CA PHE A 629 14.90 14.61 -11.21
C PHE A 629 13.69 14.99 -12.07
N LYS A 630 13.69 16.24 -12.56
CA LYS A 630 12.65 16.76 -13.45
C LYS A 630 12.46 15.97 -14.75
N ASN A 631 13.44 15.17 -15.16
CA ASN A 631 13.37 14.36 -16.39
C ASN A 631 12.71 12.98 -16.19
N LEU A 632 12.24 12.66 -14.98
CA LEU A 632 11.66 11.35 -14.67
C LEU A 632 10.12 11.31 -14.77
N SER A 633 9.45 12.46 -14.84
CA SER A 633 7.99 12.57 -14.91
C SER A 633 7.58 13.85 -15.65
N ARG A 634 6.31 13.93 -16.04
CA ARG A 634 5.72 15.04 -16.80
C ARG A 634 5.76 16.37 -16.04
N SER A 635 5.43 16.38 -14.75
CA SER A 635 5.52 17.58 -13.91
C SER A 635 6.96 17.90 -13.51
N GLY A 636 7.83 16.87 -13.51
CA GLY A 636 9.18 16.94 -13.00
C GLY A 636 9.26 17.17 -11.48
N GLY A 637 8.19 16.88 -10.74
CA GLY A 637 8.06 17.24 -9.33
C GLY A 637 7.45 16.18 -8.42
N LEU A 638 7.52 16.48 -7.13
CA LEU A 638 6.90 15.75 -6.02
C LEU A 638 5.53 16.33 -5.70
N LEU A 639 4.57 15.48 -5.38
CA LEU A 639 3.28 15.88 -4.83
C LEU A 639 3.46 16.87 -3.66
N ASN A 640 2.71 17.97 -3.66
CA ASN A 640 2.70 18.92 -2.55
C ASN A 640 1.28 19.45 -2.31
N ALA A 641 0.68 19.09 -1.18
CA ALA A 641 -0.67 19.46 -0.81
C ALA A 641 -0.79 20.94 -0.44
N TYR A 642 0.22 21.49 0.25
CA TYR A 642 0.24 22.89 0.64
C TYR A 642 0.25 23.82 -0.57
N GLU A 643 1.16 23.61 -1.52
CA GLU A 643 1.23 24.42 -2.74
C GLU A 643 -0.05 24.29 -3.58
N ALA A 644 -0.71 23.13 -3.58
CA ALA A 644 -2.01 22.96 -4.25
C ALA A 644 -3.11 23.81 -3.59
N VAL A 645 -3.24 23.73 -2.27
CA VAL A 645 -4.23 24.50 -1.50
C VAL A 645 -3.95 26.01 -1.57
N LYS A 646 -2.68 26.40 -1.52
CA LYS A 646 -2.23 27.79 -1.64
C LYS A 646 -2.63 28.37 -2.99
N MET A 647 -2.30 27.68 -4.10
CA MET A 647 -2.70 28.08 -5.45
C MET A 647 -4.22 28.27 -5.57
N LEU A 648 -4.99 27.39 -4.94
CA LEU A 648 -6.45 27.45 -4.94
C LEU A 648 -7.06 28.53 -4.03
N SER A 649 -6.27 29.07 -3.11
CA SER A 649 -6.71 30.09 -2.14
C SER A 649 -6.39 31.52 -2.60
N GLU A 650 -5.65 31.68 -3.70
CA GLU A 650 -5.33 32.99 -4.27
C GLU A 650 -6.56 33.64 -4.93
N PRO A 651 -6.76 34.97 -4.81
CA PRO A 651 -7.95 35.67 -5.29
C PRO A 651 -8.27 35.52 -6.80
N GLY A 652 -7.31 35.08 -7.62
CA GLY A 652 -7.45 34.96 -9.08
C GLY A 652 -7.81 33.58 -9.62
N PHE A 653 -7.96 32.55 -8.76
CA PHE A 653 -8.26 31.18 -9.21
C PHE A 653 -9.78 30.88 -9.27
N LYS A 654 -10.63 31.76 -8.72
CA LYS A 654 -12.08 31.51 -8.57
C LYS A 654 -12.88 31.47 -9.87
#